data_AF-A0A7V3I1A0-F1
#
_entry.id   AF-A0A7V3I1A0-F1
#
_cell.length_a   1.000
_cell.length_b   1.000
_cell.length_c   1.000
_cell.angle_alpha   90.00
_cell.angle_beta   90.00
_cell.angle_gamma   90.00
#
_symmetry.space_group_name_H-M   'P 1'
#
loop_
_entity.id
_entity.type
_entity.pdbx_description
1 polymer ?
#
loop_
_entity_poly.entity_id
_entity_poly.type
_entity_poly.pdbx_seq_one_letter_code
_entity_poly.pdbx_strand_id
1 'polypeptide(L)'
;PLPGLAATSPSRDAERRSRTMPAELFARVEQFAHRHAATPFMVLLAAFGVLVRRYTGAPDFLVSVPVTARGSAAHGALGYFGNTLLLRITARPQDTFVSFVDAVRETCLNGFAHQAVGIDRVVREVNPERMGHDGMDRLVRLGFSWRKTANDFALDGVTVRQLELGAVTAHLPLALAVVLDPDRVSVEFEYQTRLRGELVEKMLGHYLRLLDHALAEPGRRITGIDMLGPAQRAAVLAQSHGELVATPATTMVALLEAAADAAPEAVALVSDEEQLTYAGLHRRANRLARLLAARGFGPEDLVGLRMTTSIEFVVAMLAVLKAGAAYLPIDPAYPDERIDYLVADARPRTVIGQPEFAAAERDAEPLPDAALTDADRLGPLHPEHLAYVIYTSGSTGRPKGVAVSHRAIAEHVDGFVAEWSMTAADRLLQSSSVSFDASLLDIFVTLTLGARLVVPRPGAFGDLDYVADLIERHRVTVLHMVPSMLSTLLLLPRAAQWRALRHVPVGGEALPGEVADRFAGHFDAELRNHYGPTEAVVCATHLKVEGAQGSRVVPIGVPNRNVYAYVLDEELAPVPAQVIGEFYLGGAQLARGYLGRPGLTAERFVADPFAAGMRMYRTGDLVRRNLSGELEFVGRADEQVKVRGYRIELGEVESVIATHPAVRHCLVVAEDTEAGPTLAAYLVPAAGAGPSGGPAGVRIDEIRAHAAATLPEYMVPSAFGVIPEIPLTVSGKLDRRALPPPTPVAARGHRQPATEIERRMCAIFARLFGRDEGWDRIGADDSFFGLGGHSLLAARLVAQIRTAFAVECTVRAVFDAPTPAGLARLVERLRAGSGPADTRPRLTGEARPARPPLSYSQLAMWFQYRMRGANDVFNMALALRFTGPLDAGVLTAALNDVVARHEVLRTNFVEHDGMPYQHVHRELRLEPVVTEVAAERLDDTIAGLRRHVFTLESEPLIRPTLLVLGPDTHVLLVLIHHMVTDHTSFGILLDDLVVAYRARRDARGPQWTAPPVQFADYARWQRNTFDTPGPWALAELDHWRDALDGLPADISVAADRARPPVLGRRGEVVDFTVSAARRA
;
A
#
# COMPACT_ATOMS: atom_id res chain seq x y z
N PRO A 1 -22.73 -1.88 -4.23
CA PRO A 1 -23.08 -3.05 -3.38
C PRO A 1 -23.43 -4.28 -4.25
N LEU A 2 -23.65 -5.46 -3.63
CA LEU A 2 -23.96 -6.76 -4.27
C LEU A 2 -22.77 -7.41 -5.05
N PRO A 3 -22.77 -8.74 -5.30
CA PRO A 3 -22.47 -9.71 -4.23
C PRO A 3 -21.54 -10.90 -4.61
N GLY A 4 -20.74 -11.38 -3.64
CA GLY A 4 -20.41 -12.82 -3.50
C GLY A 4 -18.95 -13.29 -3.61
N LEU A 5 -18.68 -14.38 -2.87
CA LEU A 5 -17.47 -15.23 -2.83
C LEU A 5 -16.25 -14.73 -2.02
N ALA A 6 -15.64 -15.65 -1.25
CA ALA A 6 -14.84 -15.30 -0.07
C ALA A 6 -13.66 -16.26 0.25
N ALA A 7 -12.67 -15.72 0.96
CA ALA A 7 -11.49 -16.32 1.60
C ALA A 7 -10.36 -16.83 0.70
N THR A 8 -9.13 -16.62 1.19
CA THR A 8 -7.89 -17.30 0.81
C THR A 8 -7.88 -18.76 1.29
N SER A 9 -6.92 -19.53 0.80
CA SER A 9 -6.67 -20.94 1.16
C SER A 9 -5.28 -21.34 0.64
N PRO A 10 -4.69 -22.46 1.11
CA PRO A 10 -3.48 -23.01 0.50
C PRO A 10 -3.67 -23.18 -1.02
N SER A 11 -2.78 -22.57 -1.79
CA SER A 11 -2.90 -22.50 -3.24
C SER A 11 -2.08 -23.59 -3.92
N ARG A 12 -2.68 -24.31 -4.88
CA ARG A 12 -1.94 -25.10 -5.88
C ARG A 12 -1.44 -24.23 -7.03
N ASP A 13 -1.99 -23.03 -7.20
CA ASP A 13 -1.43 -21.97 -8.03
C ASP A 13 -0.27 -21.33 -7.26
N ALA A 14 0.83 -22.09 -7.19
CA ALA A 14 2.01 -21.80 -6.39
C ALA A 14 3.28 -22.17 -7.16
N GLU A 15 4.30 -21.35 -7.03
CA GLU A 15 5.60 -21.55 -7.66
C GLU A 15 6.73 -21.45 -6.64
N ARG A 16 7.89 -21.97 -7.03
CA ARG A 16 9.14 -21.79 -6.32
C ARG A 16 10.18 -21.20 -7.26
N ARG A 17 11.04 -20.34 -6.73
CA ARG A 17 12.35 -19.98 -7.32
C ARG A 17 13.42 -20.25 -6.28
N SER A 18 14.57 -20.75 -6.72
CA SER A 18 15.65 -21.22 -5.85
C SER A 18 16.99 -20.80 -6.42
N ARG A 19 17.91 -20.36 -5.55
CA ARG A 19 19.22 -19.88 -5.93
C ARG A 19 20.28 -20.29 -4.91
N THR A 20 21.34 -20.93 -5.39
CA THR A 20 22.47 -21.34 -4.56
C THR A 20 23.15 -20.11 -3.95
N MET A 21 23.37 -20.14 -2.64
CA MET A 21 24.20 -19.15 -1.94
C MET A 21 25.68 -19.51 -2.17
N PRO A 22 26.56 -18.56 -2.55
CA PRO A 22 27.99 -18.82 -2.61
C PRO A 22 28.53 -19.33 -1.27
N ALA A 23 29.38 -20.36 -1.27
CA ALA A 23 29.90 -20.97 -0.04
C ALA A 23 30.65 -19.96 0.84
N GLU A 24 31.42 -19.05 0.23
CA GLU A 24 32.11 -17.95 0.91
C GLU A 24 31.15 -16.96 1.59
N LEU A 25 29.97 -16.73 1.00
CA LEU A 25 28.94 -15.88 1.59
C LEU A 25 28.30 -16.56 2.81
N PHE A 26 28.03 -17.87 2.74
CA PHE A 26 27.52 -18.63 3.89
C PHE A 26 28.57 -18.69 5.03
N ALA A 27 29.84 -18.94 4.72
CA ALA A 27 30.91 -18.89 5.72
C ALA A 27 31.04 -17.50 6.40
N ARG A 28 30.79 -16.41 5.65
CA ARG A 28 30.69 -15.04 6.22
C ARG A 28 29.46 -14.87 7.12
N VAL A 29 28.31 -15.47 6.79
CA VAL A 29 27.12 -15.51 7.66
C VAL A 29 27.46 -16.21 8.99
N GLU A 30 28.08 -17.38 8.95
CA GLU A 30 28.46 -18.14 10.15
C GLU A 30 29.48 -17.39 11.02
N GLN A 31 30.53 -16.82 10.40
CA GLN A 31 31.52 -16.03 11.11
C GLN A 31 30.93 -14.75 11.73
N PHE A 32 29.97 -14.11 11.05
CA PHE A 32 29.25 -12.95 11.58
C PHE A 32 28.33 -13.33 12.74
N ALA A 33 27.53 -14.38 12.58
CA ALA A 33 26.66 -14.90 13.63
C ALA A 33 27.45 -15.21 14.92
N HIS A 34 28.58 -15.92 14.79
CA HIS A 34 29.45 -16.24 15.91
C HIS A 34 30.00 -14.99 16.63
N ARG A 35 30.47 -13.97 15.88
CA ARG A 35 30.98 -12.71 16.45
C ARG A 35 29.92 -11.90 17.21
N HIS A 36 28.65 -12.00 16.81
CA HIS A 36 27.54 -11.21 17.37
C HIS A 36 26.62 -12.03 18.30
N ALA A 37 27.12 -13.17 18.83
CA ALA A 37 26.37 -14.08 19.71
C ALA A 37 24.98 -14.47 19.15
N ALA A 38 24.87 -14.56 17.83
CA ALA A 38 23.65 -14.85 17.09
C ALA A 38 23.78 -16.19 16.35
N THR A 39 22.72 -16.60 15.67
CA THR A 39 22.73 -17.78 14.79
C THR A 39 22.66 -17.37 13.31
N PRO A 40 23.15 -18.20 12.38
CA PRO A 40 22.94 -17.98 10.94
C PRO A 40 21.46 -17.76 10.57
N PHE A 41 20.53 -18.43 11.27
CA PHE A 41 19.10 -18.20 11.15
C PHE A 41 18.71 -16.75 11.42
N MET A 42 19.16 -16.16 12.54
CA MET A 42 18.86 -14.77 12.91
C MET A 42 19.45 -13.76 11.91
N VAL A 43 20.66 -14.01 11.41
CA VAL A 43 21.33 -13.14 10.43
C VAL A 43 20.60 -13.14 9.09
N LEU A 44 20.17 -14.31 8.61
CA LEU A 44 19.41 -14.44 7.36
C LEU A 44 17.97 -13.92 7.50
N LEU A 45 17.33 -14.11 8.67
CA LEU A 45 16.03 -13.50 8.97
C LEU A 45 16.11 -11.97 9.02
N ALA A 46 17.18 -11.39 9.57
CA ALA A 46 17.42 -9.96 9.54
C ALA A 46 17.61 -9.45 8.10
N ALA A 47 18.44 -10.11 7.28
CA ALA A 47 18.58 -9.74 5.86
C ALA A 47 17.24 -9.82 5.09
N PHE A 48 16.39 -10.80 5.41
CA PHE A 48 15.04 -10.90 4.85
C PHE A 48 14.14 -9.76 5.34
N GLY A 49 14.24 -9.38 6.62
CA GLY A 49 13.53 -8.24 7.18
C GLY A 49 13.90 -6.91 6.49
N VAL A 50 15.19 -6.68 6.20
CA VAL A 50 15.59 -5.49 5.43
C VAL A 50 15.03 -5.56 4.00
N LEU A 51 15.11 -6.70 3.31
CA LEU A 51 14.52 -6.87 1.97
C LEU A 51 13.01 -6.55 1.97
N VAL A 52 12.25 -7.05 2.94
CA VAL A 52 10.82 -6.79 3.09
C VAL A 52 10.55 -5.30 3.30
N ARG A 53 11.27 -4.63 4.21
CA ARG A 53 11.17 -3.17 4.41
C ARG A 53 11.45 -2.43 3.11
N ARG A 54 12.55 -2.76 2.41
CA ARG A 54 12.97 -2.14 1.16
C ARG A 54 11.96 -2.34 0.02
N TYR A 55 11.16 -3.41 0.02
CA TYR A 55 10.15 -3.67 -1.00
C TYR A 55 8.75 -3.12 -0.68
N THR A 56 8.38 -3.07 0.60
CA THR A 56 7.01 -2.71 1.04
C THR A 56 6.90 -1.30 1.64
N GLY A 57 8.03 -0.68 1.99
CA GLY A 57 8.08 0.52 2.81
C GLY A 57 7.72 0.29 4.29
N ALA A 58 7.26 -0.92 4.68
CA ALA A 58 6.78 -1.20 6.02
C ALA A 58 7.95 -1.35 7.02
N PRO A 59 8.02 -0.53 8.08
CA PRO A 59 9.05 -0.64 9.11
C PRO A 59 8.69 -1.66 10.21
N ASP A 60 7.50 -2.26 10.18
CA ASP A 60 7.01 -3.21 11.18
C ASP A 60 6.06 -4.22 10.53
N PHE A 61 6.32 -5.52 10.71
CA PHE A 61 5.54 -6.60 10.10
C PHE A 61 5.72 -7.94 10.84
N LEU A 62 4.80 -8.89 10.61
CA LEU A 62 4.87 -10.24 11.17
C LEU A 62 5.48 -11.22 10.15
N VAL A 63 6.45 -12.01 10.60
CA VAL A 63 7.01 -13.16 9.88
C VAL A 63 6.64 -14.44 10.63
N SER A 64 6.02 -15.39 9.93
CA SER A 64 5.78 -16.73 10.48
C SER A 64 7.05 -17.58 10.40
N VAL A 65 7.36 -18.27 11.49
CA VAL A 65 8.46 -19.24 11.58
C VAL A 65 7.89 -20.59 12.06
N PRO A 66 8.00 -21.67 11.27
CA PRO A 66 7.58 -22.99 11.71
C PRO A 66 8.58 -23.54 12.73
N VAL A 67 8.06 -24.06 13.83
CA VAL A 67 8.81 -24.71 14.92
C VAL A 67 8.13 -26.03 15.30
N THR A 68 8.68 -26.76 16.28
CA THR A 68 8.08 -27.99 16.78
C THR A 68 8.07 -28.03 18.30
N ALA A 69 6.91 -28.32 18.90
CA ALA A 69 6.69 -28.35 20.34
C ALA A 69 7.27 -29.61 21.03
N ARG A 70 8.28 -30.24 20.42
CA ARG A 70 8.93 -31.48 20.88
C ARG A 70 9.91 -31.19 22.02
N GLY A 71 9.38 -31.04 23.23
CA GLY A 71 10.18 -31.17 24.45
C GLY A 71 10.84 -32.55 24.55
N SER A 72 11.83 -32.71 25.42
CA SER A 72 12.65 -33.93 25.55
C SER A 72 11.84 -35.22 25.71
N ALA A 73 10.70 -35.18 26.42
CA ALA A 73 9.79 -36.33 26.56
C ALA A 73 9.18 -36.79 25.22
N ALA A 74 8.88 -35.86 24.30
CA ALA A 74 8.20 -36.12 23.04
C ALA A 74 9.15 -36.31 21.83
N HIS A 75 10.46 -36.38 22.07
CA HIS A 75 11.47 -36.41 21.01
C HIS A 75 11.29 -37.59 20.03
N GLY A 76 10.96 -38.78 20.55
CA GLY A 76 10.82 -40.02 19.77
C GLY A 76 9.37 -40.47 19.51
N ALA A 77 8.40 -39.56 19.47
CA ALA A 77 6.98 -39.89 19.20
C ALA A 77 6.52 -39.30 17.85
N LEU A 78 5.80 -40.06 17.02
CA LEU A 78 5.17 -39.49 15.82
C LEU A 78 3.93 -38.65 16.17
N GLY A 79 3.60 -37.67 15.31
CA GLY A 79 2.36 -36.89 15.40
C GLY A 79 2.51 -35.44 14.94
N TYR A 80 1.41 -34.66 14.99
CA TYR A 80 1.44 -33.23 14.66
C TYR A 80 1.99 -32.39 15.84
N PHE A 81 3.31 -32.35 16.01
CA PHE A 81 3.95 -31.45 16.97
C PHE A 81 4.38 -30.12 16.33
N GLY A 82 3.98 -29.86 15.09
CA GLY A 82 4.20 -28.56 14.43
C GLY A 82 3.50 -27.41 15.17
N ASN A 83 4.19 -26.28 15.25
CA ASN A 83 3.62 -25.00 15.70
C ASN A 83 4.22 -23.86 14.85
N THR A 84 3.63 -22.67 14.90
CA THR A 84 4.12 -21.50 14.15
C THR A 84 4.28 -20.32 15.10
N LEU A 85 5.49 -19.77 15.16
CA LEU A 85 5.75 -18.51 15.87
C LEU A 85 5.46 -17.32 14.96
N LEU A 86 4.91 -16.26 15.53
CA LEU A 86 4.75 -14.97 14.86
C LEU A 86 5.83 -14.01 15.37
N LEU A 87 6.92 -13.89 14.63
CA LEU A 87 8.00 -12.98 14.98
C LEU A 87 7.68 -11.60 14.43
N ARG A 88 7.53 -10.61 15.32
CA ARG A 88 7.39 -9.20 14.94
C ARG A 88 8.77 -8.63 14.60
N ILE A 89 8.93 -8.19 13.35
CA ILE A 89 10.18 -7.67 12.82
C ILE A 89 9.99 -6.17 12.59
N THR A 90 10.61 -5.35 13.45
CA THR A 90 10.56 -3.89 13.37
C THR A 90 11.89 -3.34 12.87
N ALA A 91 11.96 -2.99 11.58
CA ALA A 91 13.16 -2.54 10.87
C ALA A 91 13.17 -1.01 10.72
N ARG A 92 13.89 -0.30 11.59
CA ARG A 92 13.81 1.17 11.72
C ARG A 92 14.90 1.86 10.88
N PRO A 93 14.65 3.07 10.33
CA PRO A 93 15.61 3.75 9.44
C PRO A 93 17.02 3.93 10.05
N GLN A 94 17.09 4.19 11.35
CA GLN A 94 18.33 4.43 12.07
C GLN A 94 19.14 3.17 12.41
N ASP A 95 18.55 1.97 12.28
CA ASP A 95 19.18 0.74 12.73
C ASP A 95 20.38 0.40 11.83
N THR A 96 21.51 0.02 12.42
CA THR A 96 22.62 -0.62 11.71
C THR A 96 22.30 -2.10 11.47
N PHE A 97 23.00 -2.76 10.54
CA PHE A 97 22.81 -4.21 10.36
C PHE A 97 23.16 -5.00 11.64
N VAL A 98 24.20 -4.59 12.39
CA VAL A 98 24.50 -5.17 13.72
C VAL A 98 23.31 -5.01 14.67
N SER A 99 22.87 -3.78 14.94
CA SER A 99 21.80 -3.52 15.91
C SER A 99 20.45 -4.13 15.51
N PHE A 100 20.20 -4.29 14.21
CA PHE A 100 19.01 -4.99 13.71
C PHE A 100 19.12 -6.51 13.87
N VAL A 101 20.30 -7.11 13.67
CA VAL A 101 20.54 -8.52 13.99
C VAL A 101 20.43 -8.78 15.50
N ASP A 102 20.90 -7.87 16.36
CA ASP A 102 20.67 -7.93 17.81
C ASP A 102 19.17 -7.91 18.14
N ALA A 103 18.39 -6.98 17.57
CA ALA A 103 16.94 -6.90 17.78
C ALA A 103 16.22 -8.18 17.30
N VAL A 104 16.60 -8.71 16.14
CA VAL A 104 16.07 -9.98 15.61
C VAL A 104 16.49 -11.17 16.47
N ARG A 105 17.69 -11.16 17.09
CA ARG A 105 18.08 -12.18 18.09
C ARG A 105 17.13 -12.15 19.27
N GLU A 106 16.87 -11.00 19.88
CA GLU A 106 15.99 -10.92 21.06
C GLU A 106 14.55 -11.34 20.72
N THR A 107 13.98 -10.89 19.59
CA THR A 107 12.67 -11.37 19.11
C THR A 107 12.65 -12.90 18.92
N CYS A 108 13.71 -13.48 18.33
CA CYS A 108 13.82 -14.93 18.18
C CYS A 108 13.90 -15.65 19.52
N LEU A 109 14.76 -15.20 20.45
CA LEU A 109 14.96 -15.83 21.76
C LEU A 109 13.67 -15.83 22.59
N ASN A 110 12.96 -14.70 22.63
CA ASN A 110 11.67 -14.59 23.30
C ASN A 110 10.61 -15.51 22.67
N GLY A 111 10.47 -15.48 21.34
CA GLY A 111 9.52 -16.35 20.63
C GLY A 111 9.81 -17.86 20.83
N PHE A 112 11.08 -18.26 20.83
CA PHE A 112 11.49 -19.64 21.10
C PHE A 112 11.30 -20.05 22.57
N ALA A 113 11.35 -19.13 23.53
CA ALA A 113 11.05 -19.42 24.93
C ALA A 113 9.56 -19.76 25.15
N HIS A 114 8.66 -19.00 24.50
CA HIS A 114 7.20 -19.09 24.65
C HIS A 114 6.51 -19.94 23.56
N GLN A 115 7.26 -20.81 22.89
CA GLN A 115 6.77 -21.66 21.78
C GLN A 115 5.75 -22.75 22.18
N ALA A 116 5.36 -22.83 23.46
CA ALA A 116 4.43 -23.84 23.98
C ALA A 116 2.95 -23.51 23.68
N VAL A 117 2.61 -22.25 23.42
CA VAL A 117 1.27 -21.84 22.99
C VAL A 117 1.09 -22.16 21.51
N GLY A 118 0.06 -22.94 21.17
CA GLY A 118 -0.28 -23.22 19.77
C GLY A 118 -0.77 -21.97 19.03
N ILE A 119 -0.38 -21.79 17.76
CA ILE A 119 -0.74 -20.62 16.94
C ILE A 119 -2.26 -20.35 16.91
N ASP A 120 -3.09 -21.40 16.80
CA ASP A 120 -4.56 -21.30 16.83
C ASP A 120 -5.13 -20.72 18.14
N ARG A 121 -4.33 -20.73 19.22
CA ARG A 121 -4.66 -20.09 20.48
C ARG A 121 -4.13 -18.66 20.57
N VAL A 122 -2.87 -18.41 20.15
CA VAL A 122 -2.30 -17.05 20.06
C VAL A 122 -3.23 -16.13 19.27
N VAL A 123 -3.64 -16.55 18.07
CA VAL A 123 -4.52 -15.79 17.17
C VAL A 123 -5.87 -15.47 17.81
N ARG A 124 -6.39 -16.36 18.65
CA ARG A 124 -7.67 -16.17 19.37
C ARG A 124 -7.57 -15.12 20.49
N GLU A 125 -6.41 -15.01 21.13
CA GLU A 125 -6.18 -13.99 22.16
C GLU A 125 -5.97 -12.60 21.56
N VAL A 126 -5.20 -12.50 20.46
CA VAL A 126 -4.85 -11.22 19.82
C VAL A 126 -5.89 -10.72 18.80
N ASN A 127 -6.84 -11.57 18.40
CA ASN A 127 -7.91 -11.21 17.47
C ASN A 127 -9.26 -11.87 17.82
N PRO A 128 -9.81 -11.62 19.03
CA PRO A 128 -10.96 -12.37 19.56
C PRO A 128 -12.27 -12.18 18.79
N GLU A 129 -12.37 -11.19 17.91
CA GLU A 129 -13.52 -10.98 17.02
C GLU A 129 -13.48 -11.88 15.75
N ARG A 130 -12.36 -12.55 15.47
CA ARG A 130 -12.14 -13.29 14.21
C ARG A 130 -11.79 -14.76 14.44
N MET A 131 -12.82 -15.53 14.81
CA MET A 131 -12.72 -16.98 14.99
C MET A 131 -12.55 -17.70 13.64
N GLY A 132 -11.40 -18.36 13.43
CA GLY A 132 -11.16 -19.29 12.30
C GLY A 132 -9.94 -18.96 11.43
N HIS A 133 -9.75 -19.73 10.35
CA HIS A 133 -8.61 -19.64 9.43
C HIS A 133 -8.41 -18.23 8.84
N ASP A 134 -9.53 -17.53 8.55
CA ASP A 134 -9.57 -16.13 8.11
C ASP A 134 -8.87 -15.13 9.05
N GLY A 135 -8.59 -15.51 10.30
CA GLY A 135 -7.74 -14.74 11.21
C GLY A 135 -6.28 -14.74 10.78
N MET A 136 -5.68 -15.94 10.64
CA MET A 136 -4.26 -16.10 10.27
C MET A 136 -3.94 -15.53 8.90
N ASP A 137 -4.76 -15.86 7.89
CA ASP A 137 -4.57 -15.42 6.50
C ASP A 137 -4.53 -13.89 6.32
N ARG A 138 -5.10 -13.15 7.28
CA ARG A 138 -5.15 -11.67 7.29
C ARG A 138 -4.12 -11.04 8.21
N LEU A 139 -3.48 -11.82 9.09
CA LEU A 139 -2.46 -11.36 10.04
C LEU A 139 -1.04 -11.57 9.52
N VAL A 140 -0.79 -12.65 8.77
CA VAL A 140 0.57 -13.06 8.40
C VAL A 140 0.65 -13.41 6.92
N ARG A 141 1.53 -12.71 6.22
CA ARG A 141 1.68 -12.82 4.75
C ARG A 141 3.11 -13.18 4.31
N LEU A 142 4.01 -13.34 5.29
CA LEU A 142 5.42 -13.65 5.13
C LEU A 142 5.77 -14.89 5.95
N GLY A 143 6.52 -15.81 5.35
CA GLY A 143 7.14 -16.94 6.03
C GLY A 143 8.66 -16.88 5.96
N PHE A 144 9.34 -17.37 7.00
CA PHE A 144 10.78 -17.65 6.98
C PHE A 144 11.02 -19.03 7.60
N SER A 145 11.78 -19.89 6.92
CA SER A 145 12.04 -21.27 7.36
C SER A 145 13.46 -21.70 7.09
N TRP A 146 13.98 -22.61 7.92
CA TRP A 146 15.28 -23.25 7.76
C TRP A 146 15.08 -24.75 7.70
N ARG A 147 15.67 -25.40 6.70
CA ARG A 147 15.46 -26.83 6.41
C ARG A 147 16.80 -27.50 6.09
N LYS A 148 16.86 -28.82 6.30
CA LYS A 148 17.87 -29.69 5.71
C LYS A 148 17.15 -30.61 4.72
N THR A 149 17.78 -30.95 3.60
CA THR A 149 17.34 -32.12 2.82
C THR A 149 17.67 -33.41 3.57
N ALA A 150 17.06 -34.52 3.14
CA ALA A 150 17.21 -35.81 3.79
C ALA A 150 18.55 -36.48 3.45
N ASN A 151 19.04 -37.31 4.35
CA ASN A 151 20.23 -38.13 4.13
C ASN A 151 19.88 -39.35 3.27
N ASP A 152 20.70 -39.66 2.27
CA ASP A 152 20.72 -40.98 1.65
C ASP A 152 21.28 -42.02 2.64
N PHE A 153 20.76 -43.25 2.62
CA PHE A 153 21.14 -44.31 3.57
C PHE A 153 21.08 -45.72 2.93
N ALA A 154 21.53 -46.74 3.66
CA ALA A 154 21.63 -48.11 3.15
C ALA A 154 20.96 -49.17 4.05
N LEU A 155 20.32 -50.15 3.40
CA LEU A 155 19.66 -51.32 3.96
C LEU A 155 20.28 -52.60 3.38
N ASP A 156 21.48 -52.95 3.86
CA ASP A 156 22.21 -54.21 3.60
C ASP A 156 22.17 -54.65 2.13
N GLY A 157 22.87 -53.89 1.27
CA GLY A 157 22.91 -54.09 -0.17
C GLY A 157 21.83 -53.32 -0.96
N VAL A 158 20.86 -52.69 -0.29
CA VAL A 158 19.90 -51.77 -0.92
C VAL A 158 20.26 -50.32 -0.59
N THR A 159 20.48 -49.49 -1.61
CA THR A 159 20.65 -48.04 -1.45
C THR A 159 19.27 -47.38 -1.40
N VAL A 160 19.06 -46.45 -0.46
CA VAL A 160 17.79 -45.73 -0.30
C VAL A 160 18.04 -44.22 -0.40
N ARG A 161 17.31 -43.58 -1.31
CA ARG A 161 17.36 -42.14 -1.57
C ARG A 161 15.98 -41.51 -1.51
N GLN A 162 15.84 -40.40 -0.79
CA GLN A 162 14.60 -39.63 -0.81
C GLN A 162 14.45 -38.88 -2.14
N LEU A 163 13.23 -38.90 -2.71
CA LEU A 163 12.88 -38.15 -3.91
C LEU A 163 12.21 -36.82 -3.55
N GLU A 164 12.60 -35.74 -4.23
CA GLU A 164 11.92 -34.46 -4.11
C GLU A 164 10.63 -34.46 -4.94
N LEU A 165 9.49 -34.26 -4.26
CA LEU A 165 8.17 -34.37 -4.88
C LEU A 165 7.65 -33.00 -5.34
N GLY A 166 8.14 -32.55 -6.49
CA GLY A 166 8.10 -31.16 -7.01
C GLY A 166 6.76 -30.41 -7.17
N ALA A 167 5.61 -30.94 -6.70
CA ALA A 167 4.40 -30.14 -6.58
C ALA A 167 4.45 -29.27 -5.31
N VAL A 168 4.63 -27.96 -5.53
CA VAL A 168 4.65 -26.88 -4.54
C VAL A 168 3.22 -26.55 -4.06
N THR A 169 3.05 -26.07 -2.83
CA THR A 169 1.75 -25.58 -2.33
C THR A 169 2.00 -24.42 -1.36
N ALA A 170 1.82 -23.19 -1.85
CA ALA A 170 2.15 -21.98 -1.10
C ALA A 170 1.05 -21.66 -0.08
N HIS A 171 1.29 -22.06 1.17
CA HIS A 171 0.45 -21.74 2.33
C HIS A 171 0.38 -20.23 2.63
N LEU A 172 1.39 -19.47 2.20
CA LEU A 172 1.50 -18.03 2.38
C LEU A 172 1.73 -17.34 1.02
N PRO A 173 1.36 -16.06 0.87
CA PRO A 173 1.65 -15.28 -0.34
C PRO A 173 3.13 -15.28 -0.77
N LEU A 174 4.05 -15.19 0.19
CA LEU A 174 5.50 -15.27 0.00
C LEU A 174 6.18 -15.88 1.24
N ALA A 175 7.06 -16.86 1.06
CA ALA A 175 7.87 -17.44 2.12
C ALA A 175 9.30 -17.71 1.66
N LEU A 176 10.29 -17.32 2.47
CA LEU A 176 11.70 -17.63 2.25
C LEU A 176 12.08 -18.93 2.96
N ALA A 177 12.78 -19.82 2.28
CA ALA A 177 13.39 -21.01 2.85
C ALA A 177 14.91 -20.97 2.65
N VAL A 178 15.67 -21.21 3.72
CA VAL A 178 17.09 -21.55 3.65
C VAL A 178 17.18 -23.06 3.70
N VAL A 179 17.74 -23.67 2.65
CA VAL A 179 17.88 -25.13 2.55
C VAL A 179 19.36 -25.49 2.59
N LEU A 180 19.72 -26.34 3.55
CA LEU A 180 21.03 -26.98 3.63
C LEU A 180 20.96 -28.35 2.96
N ASP A 181 21.75 -28.53 1.92
CA ASP A 181 22.12 -29.84 1.38
C ASP A 181 23.53 -30.21 1.88
N PRO A 182 23.95 -31.48 1.81
CA PRO A 182 25.30 -31.88 2.21
C PRO A 182 26.42 -31.10 1.51
N ASP A 183 26.23 -30.73 0.24
CA ASP A 183 27.24 -30.12 -0.62
C ASP A 183 27.03 -28.61 -0.90
N ARG A 184 25.88 -28.03 -0.50
CA ARG A 184 25.50 -26.65 -0.88
C ARG A 184 24.43 -26.04 0.04
N VAL A 185 24.34 -24.72 0.03
CA VAL A 185 23.23 -23.96 0.64
C VAL A 185 22.45 -23.25 -0.45
N SER A 186 21.11 -23.33 -0.43
CA SER A 186 20.24 -22.56 -1.32
C SER A 186 19.27 -21.66 -0.55
N VAL A 187 18.81 -20.62 -1.23
CA VAL A 187 17.74 -19.72 -0.79
C VAL A 187 16.59 -19.87 -1.77
N GLU A 188 15.42 -20.22 -1.25
CA GLU A 188 14.22 -20.44 -2.04
C GLU A 188 13.12 -19.45 -1.65
N PHE A 189 12.46 -18.85 -2.63
CA PHE A 189 11.16 -18.21 -2.42
C PHE A 189 10.06 -19.14 -2.92
N GLU A 190 9.14 -19.48 -2.02
CA GLU A 190 7.88 -20.15 -2.32
C GLU A 190 6.77 -19.10 -2.29
N TYR A 191 5.95 -19.02 -3.34
CA TYR A 191 5.00 -17.93 -3.53
C TYR A 191 3.73 -18.35 -4.27
N GLN A 192 2.66 -17.60 -4.06
CA GLN A 192 1.41 -17.73 -4.82
C GLN A 192 1.55 -16.97 -6.15
N THR A 193 1.09 -17.54 -7.27
CA THR A 193 1.24 -16.97 -8.65
C THR A 193 0.49 -15.65 -8.89
N ARG A 194 -0.17 -15.11 -7.85
CA ARG A 194 -0.57 -13.70 -7.78
C ARG A 194 0.66 -12.78 -7.82
N LEU A 195 1.84 -13.22 -7.37
CA LEU A 195 3.12 -12.58 -7.64
C LEU A 195 3.70 -13.08 -8.96
N ARG A 196 4.21 -12.17 -9.79
CA ARG A 196 4.92 -12.52 -11.04
C ARG A 196 6.27 -13.15 -10.70
N GLY A 197 6.58 -14.35 -11.20
CA GLY A 197 7.85 -15.04 -10.92
C GLY A 197 9.12 -14.25 -11.31
N GLU A 198 9.01 -13.36 -12.29
CA GLU A 198 10.05 -12.39 -12.67
C GLU A 198 10.41 -11.42 -11.53
N LEU A 199 9.43 -10.97 -10.74
CA LEU A 199 9.63 -10.14 -9.55
C LEU A 199 10.34 -10.95 -8.46
N VAL A 200 9.94 -12.20 -8.25
CA VAL A 200 10.52 -13.07 -7.23
C VAL A 200 11.98 -13.44 -7.54
N GLU A 201 12.32 -13.67 -8.81
CA GLU A 201 13.72 -13.87 -9.23
C GLU A 201 14.57 -12.61 -8.99
N LYS A 202 14.03 -11.42 -9.28
CA LYS A 202 14.66 -10.15 -8.92
C LYS A 202 14.85 -10.03 -7.39
N MET A 203 13.86 -10.44 -6.59
CA MET A 203 13.96 -10.47 -5.12
C MET A 203 15.04 -11.45 -4.61
N LEU A 204 15.24 -12.62 -5.22
CA LEU A 204 16.35 -13.53 -4.87
C LEU A 204 17.72 -12.89 -5.14
N GLY A 205 17.88 -12.25 -6.30
CA GLY A 205 19.10 -11.52 -6.64
C GLY A 205 19.39 -10.37 -5.66
N HIS A 206 18.38 -9.57 -5.35
CA HIS A 206 18.48 -8.46 -4.40
C HIS A 206 18.76 -8.94 -2.97
N TYR A 207 18.15 -10.05 -2.53
CA TYR A 207 18.40 -10.64 -1.20
C TYR A 207 19.87 -11.05 -1.02
N LEU A 208 20.43 -11.79 -1.98
CA LEU A 208 21.82 -12.23 -1.90
C LEU A 208 22.82 -11.06 -1.97
N ARG A 209 22.54 -10.03 -2.78
CA ARG A 209 23.38 -8.82 -2.85
C ARG A 209 23.29 -7.98 -1.58
N LEU A 210 22.08 -7.79 -1.04
CA LEU A 210 21.84 -7.09 0.22
C LEU A 210 22.60 -7.79 1.36
N LEU A 211 22.49 -9.12 1.46
CA LEU A 211 23.20 -9.94 2.45
C LEU A 211 24.73 -9.80 2.33
N ASP A 212 25.27 -9.91 1.11
CA ASP A 212 26.69 -9.74 0.82
C ASP A 212 27.23 -8.36 1.27
N HIS A 213 26.50 -7.29 0.96
CA HIS A 213 26.87 -5.94 1.33
C HIS A 213 26.69 -5.67 2.84
N ALA A 214 25.61 -6.16 3.45
CA ALA A 214 25.36 -6.10 4.89
C ALA A 214 26.47 -6.78 5.71
N LEU A 215 27.03 -7.88 5.19
CA LEU A 215 28.16 -8.59 5.78
C LEU A 215 29.53 -8.00 5.39
N ALA A 216 29.58 -6.95 4.58
CA ALA A 216 30.79 -6.20 4.26
C ALA A 216 30.88 -4.90 5.06
N GLU A 217 29.76 -4.19 5.18
CA GLU A 217 29.63 -2.94 5.93
C GLU A 217 28.58 -3.04 7.07
N PRO A 218 28.72 -3.93 8.06
CA PRO A 218 27.67 -4.21 9.04
C PRO A 218 27.33 -3.05 9.99
N GLY A 219 28.23 -2.07 10.12
CA GLY A 219 27.98 -0.82 10.84
C GLY A 219 27.16 0.23 10.06
N ARG A 220 26.86 -0.03 8.78
CA ARG A 220 26.02 0.83 7.94
C ARG A 220 24.54 0.67 8.31
N ARG A 221 23.76 1.75 8.17
CA ARG A 221 22.32 1.73 8.38
C ARG A 221 21.64 0.78 7.38
N ILE A 222 20.58 0.10 7.80
CA ILE A 222 19.79 -0.80 6.93
C ILE A 222 19.15 -0.07 5.73
N THR A 223 19.00 1.25 5.82
CA THR A 223 18.59 2.14 4.71
C THR A 223 19.64 2.18 3.61
N GLY A 224 20.91 2.36 3.98
CA GLY A 224 22.04 2.50 3.05
C GLY A 224 22.61 1.18 2.51
N ILE A 225 22.00 0.03 2.76
CA ILE A 225 22.50 -1.27 2.24
C ILE A 225 22.01 -1.48 0.80
N ASP A 226 22.90 -1.25 -0.16
CA ASP A 226 22.71 -1.53 -1.59
C ASP A 226 22.15 -2.94 -1.84
N MET A 227 20.93 -3.00 -2.37
CA MET A 227 20.32 -4.22 -2.92
C MET A 227 20.46 -4.33 -4.45
N LEU A 228 21.02 -3.29 -5.11
CA LEU A 228 21.28 -3.24 -6.54
C LEU A 228 22.78 -3.36 -6.82
N GLY A 229 23.15 -4.14 -7.84
CA GLY A 229 24.50 -4.07 -8.42
C GLY A 229 24.69 -2.82 -9.28
N PRO A 230 25.94 -2.37 -9.55
CA PRO A 230 26.21 -1.16 -10.34
C PRO A 230 25.54 -1.14 -11.72
N ALA A 231 25.49 -2.28 -12.42
CA ALA A 231 24.81 -2.41 -13.70
C ALA A 231 23.28 -2.26 -13.58
N GLN A 232 22.67 -2.72 -12.50
CA GLN A 232 21.23 -2.52 -12.24
C GLN A 232 20.94 -1.05 -11.91
N ARG A 233 21.78 -0.40 -11.10
CA ARG A 233 21.68 1.03 -10.80
C ARG A 233 21.77 1.87 -12.08
N ALA A 234 22.71 1.55 -12.97
CA ALA A 234 22.83 2.20 -14.28
C ALA A 234 21.58 2.00 -15.15
N ALA A 235 21.03 0.77 -15.21
CA ALA A 235 19.82 0.48 -15.97
C ALA A 235 18.58 1.22 -15.44
N VAL A 236 18.41 1.35 -14.12
CA VAL A 236 17.30 2.11 -13.51
C VAL A 236 17.44 3.62 -13.80
N LEU A 237 18.65 4.16 -13.78
CA LEU A 237 18.91 5.57 -14.11
C LEU A 237 18.68 5.87 -15.60
N ALA A 238 19.06 4.96 -16.49
CA ALA A 238 18.79 5.06 -17.94
C ALA A 238 17.29 4.91 -18.30
N GLN A 239 16.46 4.39 -17.37
CA GLN A 239 15.00 4.37 -17.47
C GLN A 239 14.32 5.57 -16.79
N SER A 240 15.11 6.47 -16.18
CA SER A 240 14.61 7.62 -15.41
C SER A 240 14.78 8.95 -16.14
N HIS A 241 14.77 8.94 -17.48
CA HIS A 241 14.64 10.12 -18.32
C HIS A 241 13.88 9.81 -19.61
N GLY A 242 13.29 10.84 -20.22
CA GLY A 242 12.70 10.74 -21.55
C GLY A 242 13.76 10.72 -22.65
N GLU A 243 13.36 11.02 -23.89
CA GLU A 243 14.34 11.29 -24.95
C GLU A 243 15.19 12.52 -24.56
N LEU A 244 16.52 12.42 -24.67
CA LEU A 244 17.44 13.51 -24.39
C LEU A 244 17.91 14.13 -25.71
N VAL A 245 17.50 15.37 -25.97
CA VAL A 245 17.68 16.07 -27.25
C VAL A 245 18.26 17.46 -27.02
N ALA A 246 19.17 17.89 -27.91
CA ALA A 246 19.83 19.18 -27.82
C ALA A 246 18.92 20.33 -28.34
N THR A 247 17.95 20.74 -27.53
CA THR A 247 17.05 21.86 -27.84
C THR A 247 17.78 23.20 -27.76
N PRO A 248 17.71 24.07 -28.78
CA PRO A 248 18.25 25.43 -28.71
C PRO A 248 17.51 26.27 -27.66
N ALA A 249 18.24 26.91 -26.75
CA ALA A 249 17.65 27.80 -25.76
C ALA A 249 17.03 29.04 -26.45
N THR A 250 15.69 29.09 -26.49
CA THR A 250 14.90 30.13 -27.18
C THR A 250 13.92 30.81 -26.23
N THR A 251 13.24 31.86 -26.70
CA THR A 251 12.22 32.55 -25.91
C THR A 251 10.80 32.17 -26.32
N MET A 252 9.91 32.19 -25.32
CA MET A 252 8.47 32.44 -25.41
C MET A 252 8.02 33.11 -26.74
N VAL A 253 8.49 34.35 -26.82
CA VAL A 253 8.15 35.31 -27.85
C VAL A 253 8.63 34.85 -29.23
N ALA A 254 9.86 34.34 -29.35
CA ALA A 254 10.40 33.92 -30.65
C ALA A 254 9.60 32.76 -31.28
N LEU A 255 9.12 31.81 -30.47
CA LEU A 255 8.25 30.71 -30.94
C LEU A 255 6.90 31.24 -31.45
N LEU A 256 6.30 32.18 -30.72
CA LEU A 256 5.00 32.76 -31.06
C LEU A 256 5.07 33.69 -32.28
N GLU A 257 6.11 34.50 -32.41
CA GLU A 257 6.34 35.32 -33.62
C GLU A 257 6.53 34.42 -34.86
N ALA A 258 7.33 33.35 -34.75
CA ALA A 258 7.56 32.43 -35.86
C ALA A 258 6.28 31.73 -36.35
N ALA A 259 5.37 31.38 -35.43
CA ALA A 259 4.06 30.83 -35.77
C ALA A 259 3.16 31.87 -36.48
N ALA A 260 3.18 33.12 -36.03
CA ALA A 260 2.42 34.21 -36.63
C ALA A 260 2.94 34.61 -38.03
N ASP A 261 4.26 34.62 -38.23
CA ASP A 261 4.90 34.86 -39.53
C ASP A 261 4.62 33.74 -40.53
N ALA A 262 4.51 32.49 -40.06
CA ALA A 262 4.19 31.33 -40.90
C ALA A 262 2.71 31.28 -41.34
N ALA A 263 1.79 31.82 -40.53
CA ALA A 263 0.35 31.70 -40.76
C ALA A 263 -0.46 32.99 -40.45
N PRO A 264 -0.08 34.18 -40.97
CA PRO A 264 -0.60 35.47 -40.51
C PRO A 264 -2.12 35.64 -40.64
N GLU A 265 -2.73 35.08 -41.69
CA GLU A 265 -4.17 35.14 -41.95
C GLU A 265 -4.94 33.93 -41.39
N ALA A 266 -4.26 32.98 -40.73
CA ALA A 266 -4.94 31.89 -40.01
C ALA A 266 -5.59 32.41 -38.72
N VAL A 267 -6.65 31.73 -38.27
CA VAL A 267 -7.45 32.13 -37.11
C VAL A 267 -6.76 31.68 -35.82
N ALA A 268 -6.16 32.62 -35.09
CA ALA A 268 -5.52 32.35 -33.80
C ALA A 268 -6.56 32.14 -32.69
N LEU A 269 -7.51 33.08 -32.55
CA LEU A 269 -8.49 33.10 -31.45
C LEU A 269 -9.92 33.21 -31.99
N VAL A 270 -10.87 32.59 -31.29
CA VAL A 270 -12.31 32.85 -31.44
C VAL A 270 -13.03 32.81 -30.09
N SER A 271 -14.00 33.70 -29.91
CA SER A 271 -15.05 33.64 -28.88
C SER A 271 -16.44 33.65 -29.55
N ASP A 272 -17.53 33.76 -28.78
CA ASP A 272 -18.86 34.02 -29.35
C ASP A 272 -19.00 35.45 -29.93
N GLU A 273 -18.07 36.37 -29.62
CA GLU A 273 -18.16 37.80 -29.95
C GLU A 273 -17.12 38.26 -30.99
N GLU A 274 -15.87 37.80 -30.90
CA GLU A 274 -14.75 38.22 -31.75
C GLU A 274 -13.96 37.02 -32.31
N GLN A 275 -13.36 37.20 -33.49
CA GLN A 275 -12.42 36.25 -34.09
C GLN A 275 -11.17 37.01 -34.58
N LEU A 276 -9.98 36.63 -34.10
CA LEU A 276 -8.70 37.26 -34.49
C LEU A 276 -7.83 36.31 -35.31
N THR A 277 -7.23 36.83 -36.37
CA THR A 277 -6.11 36.16 -37.07
C THR A 277 -4.79 36.32 -36.29
N TYR A 278 -3.79 35.51 -36.60
CA TYR A 278 -2.44 35.66 -36.01
C TYR A 278 -1.88 37.07 -36.19
N ALA A 279 -1.98 37.64 -37.38
CA ALA A 279 -1.56 39.01 -37.64
C ALA A 279 -2.43 40.04 -36.90
N GLY A 280 -3.73 39.78 -36.72
CA GLY A 280 -4.60 40.62 -35.89
C GLY A 280 -4.18 40.65 -34.42
N LEU A 281 -4.00 39.46 -33.83
CA LEU A 281 -3.54 39.25 -32.47
C LEU A 281 -2.16 39.88 -32.22
N HIS A 282 -1.21 39.65 -33.13
CA HIS A 282 0.16 40.15 -32.97
C HIS A 282 0.22 41.67 -33.16
N ARG A 283 -0.53 42.28 -34.09
CA ARG A 283 -0.62 43.75 -34.17
C ARG A 283 -1.15 44.36 -32.87
N ARG A 284 -2.25 43.82 -32.33
CA ARG A 284 -2.89 44.27 -31.07
C ARG A 284 -1.91 44.17 -29.89
N ALA A 285 -1.22 43.03 -29.75
CA ALA A 285 -0.21 42.81 -28.72
C ALA A 285 1.07 43.66 -28.91
N ASN A 286 1.54 43.88 -30.14
CA ASN A 286 2.74 44.67 -30.44
C ASN A 286 2.58 46.15 -30.05
N ARG A 287 1.42 46.76 -30.35
CA ARG A 287 1.12 48.13 -29.94
C ARG A 287 1.15 48.27 -28.41
N LEU A 288 0.46 47.37 -27.71
CA LEU A 288 0.42 47.37 -26.25
C LEU A 288 1.80 47.08 -25.62
N ALA A 289 2.60 46.19 -26.21
CA ALA A 289 3.98 45.92 -25.78
C ALA A 289 4.87 47.16 -25.90
N ARG A 290 4.73 47.93 -26.98
CA ARG A 290 5.45 49.21 -27.17
C ARG A 290 5.01 50.27 -26.15
N LEU A 291 3.73 50.30 -25.78
CA LEU A 291 3.25 51.16 -24.70
C LEU A 291 3.83 50.75 -23.33
N LEU A 292 3.95 49.46 -23.04
CA LEU A 292 4.60 48.94 -21.84
C LEU A 292 6.10 49.26 -21.82
N ALA A 293 6.82 49.04 -22.91
CA ALA A 293 8.23 49.40 -23.02
C ALA A 293 8.46 50.93 -22.86
N ALA A 294 7.59 51.77 -23.44
CA ALA A 294 7.63 53.22 -23.25
C ALA A 294 7.27 53.67 -21.83
N ARG A 295 6.45 52.90 -21.10
CA ARG A 295 6.21 53.03 -19.64
C ARG A 295 7.32 52.38 -18.79
N GLY A 296 8.39 51.91 -19.46
CA GLY A 296 9.62 51.43 -18.87
C GLY A 296 9.57 50.00 -18.32
N PHE A 297 8.64 49.16 -18.76
CA PHE A 297 8.64 47.73 -18.42
C PHE A 297 9.68 46.97 -19.27
N GLY A 298 10.33 45.97 -18.70
CA GLY A 298 11.30 45.13 -19.40
C GLY A 298 11.66 43.83 -18.64
N PRO A 299 12.82 43.22 -18.95
CA PRO A 299 13.31 42.01 -18.30
C PRO A 299 13.19 42.00 -16.77
N GLU A 300 12.63 40.91 -16.24
CA GLU A 300 12.40 40.66 -14.80
C GLU A 300 11.39 41.59 -14.09
N ASP A 301 10.79 42.58 -14.76
CA ASP A 301 9.55 43.22 -14.27
C ASP A 301 8.41 42.19 -14.25
N LEU A 302 7.51 42.30 -13.27
CA LEU A 302 6.30 41.48 -13.17
C LEU A 302 5.04 42.35 -13.33
N VAL A 303 4.10 41.92 -14.16
CA VAL A 303 2.80 42.58 -14.40
C VAL A 303 1.67 41.67 -13.93
N GLY A 304 0.84 42.13 -12.99
CA GLY A 304 -0.36 41.42 -12.57
C GLY A 304 -1.48 41.59 -13.60
N LEU A 305 -2.14 40.51 -13.99
CA LEU A 305 -3.29 40.52 -14.90
C LEU A 305 -4.54 40.06 -14.13
N ARG A 306 -5.32 41.00 -13.57
CA ARG A 306 -6.59 40.74 -12.87
C ARG A 306 -7.71 40.60 -13.90
N MET A 307 -7.68 39.53 -14.68
CA MET A 307 -8.56 39.29 -15.83
C MET A 307 -9.02 37.83 -15.88
N THR A 308 -10.22 37.59 -16.39
CA THR A 308 -10.74 36.22 -16.63
C THR A 308 -10.26 35.68 -17.98
N THR A 309 -10.58 34.42 -18.29
CA THR A 309 -10.41 33.86 -19.64
C THR A 309 -11.16 34.70 -20.68
N SER A 310 -10.41 35.42 -21.53
CA SER A 310 -10.93 36.21 -22.65
C SER A 310 -9.85 36.45 -23.70
N ILE A 311 -10.23 37.03 -24.86
CA ILE A 311 -9.26 37.43 -25.90
C ILE A 311 -8.33 38.52 -25.38
N GLU A 312 -8.84 39.48 -24.59
CA GLU A 312 -8.06 40.55 -23.97
C GLU A 312 -6.98 40.02 -23.04
N PHE A 313 -7.25 38.94 -22.28
CA PHE A 313 -6.21 38.30 -21.46
C PHE A 313 -5.05 37.79 -22.32
N VAL A 314 -5.34 37.11 -23.43
CA VAL A 314 -4.29 36.58 -24.32
C VAL A 314 -3.51 37.74 -24.96
N VAL A 315 -4.17 38.82 -25.38
CA VAL A 315 -3.53 40.04 -25.88
C VAL A 315 -2.63 40.68 -24.83
N ALA A 316 -3.10 40.82 -23.58
CA ALA A 316 -2.34 41.40 -22.47
C ALA A 316 -1.12 40.55 -22.12
N MET A 317 -1.31 39.22 -22.00
CA MET A 317 -0.25 38.24 -21.76
C MET A 317 0.83 38.33 -22.83
N LEU A 318 0.46 38.30 -24.11
CA LEU A 318 1.40 38.45 -25.23
C LEU A 318 2.12 39.79 -25.20
N ALA A 319 1.43 40.89 -24.89
CA ALA A 319 2.02 42.23 -24.83
C ALA A 319 3.08 42.36 -23.72
N VAL A 320 2.81 41.81 -22.54
CA VAL A 320 3.76 41.76 -21.41
C VAL A 320 5.01 40.97 -21.80
N LEU A 321 4.84 39.76 -22.35
CA LEU A 321 5.95 38.91 -22.82
C LEU A 321 6.76 39.60 -23.92
N LYS A 322 6.11 40.24 -24.90
CA LYS A 322 6.75 40.94 -26.03
C LYS A 322 7.57 42.17 -25.59
N ALA A 323 7.13 42.88 -24.54
CA ALA A 323 7.91 43.94 -23.89
C ALA A 323 9.13 43.39 -23.12
N GLY A 324 9.16 42.08 -22.84
CA GLY A 324 10.23 41.37 -22.13
C GLY A 324 9.97 41.19 -20.64
N ALA A 325 8.79 41.57 -20.15
CA ALA A 325 8.37 41.41 -18.77
C ALA A 325 7.65 40.06 -18.55
N ALA A 326 7.58 39.62 -17.30
CA ALA A 326 6.81 38.46 -16.89
C ALA A 326 5.38 38.86 -16.49
N TYR A 327 4.42 37.93 -16.62
CA TYR A 327 3.05 38.14 -16.13
C TYR A 327 2.73 37.26 -14.91
N LEU A 328 1.80 37.75 -14.08
CA LEU A 328 1.17 37.05 -12.97
C LEU A 328 -0.34 37.06 -13.22
N PRO A 329 -0.97 35.94 -13.61
CA PRO A 329 -2.42 35.87 -13.72
C PRO A 329 -3.06 35.92 -12.32
N ILE A 330 -4.14 36.69 -12.18
CA ILE A 330 -4.90 36.85 -10.94
C ILE A 330 -6.39 36.70 -11.29
N ASP A 331 -7.03 35.63 -10.84
CA ASP A 331 -8.44 35.39 -11.11
C ASP A 331 -9.30 36.47 -10.42
N PRO A 332 -10.11 37.27 -11.15
CA PRO A 332 -10.94 38.31 -10.54
C PRO A 332 -11.99 37.78 -9.57
N ALA A 333 -12.32 36.49 -9.64
CA ALA A 333 -13.26 35.81 -8.74
C ALA A 333 -12.61 35.31 -7.43
N TYR A 334 -11.29 35.49 -7.24
CA TYR A 334 -10.69 35.29 -5.93
C TYR A 334 -11.14 36.39 -4.94
N PRO A 335 -11.31 36.08 -3.63
CA PRO A 335 -11.60 37.09 -2.63
C PRO A 335 -10.51 38.17 -2.58
N ASP A 336 -10.88 39.43 -2.32
CA ASP A 336 -9.93 40.55 -2.38
C ASP A 336 -8.75 40.36 -1.40
N GLU A 337 -8.93 39.75 -0.23
CA GLU A 337 -7.82 39.40 0.69
C GLU A 337 -6.78 38.47 0.05
N ARG A 338 -7.23 37.53 -0.79
CA ARG A 338 -6.35 36.62 -1.54
C ARG A 338 -5.61 37.39 -2.64
N ILE A 339 -6.29 38.31 -3.32
CA ILE A 339 -5.71 39.16 -4.36
C ILE A 339 -4.67 40.12 -3.77
N ASP A 340 -4.98 40.77 -2.65
CA ASP A 340 -4.07 41.63 -1.90
C ASP A 340 -2.83 40.85 -1.42
N TYR A 341 -2.99 39.60 -0.96
CA TYR A 341 -1.84 38.75 -0.63
C TYR A 341 -0.97 38.45 -1.85
N LEU A 342 -1.56 38.07 -2.99
CA LEU A 342 -0.81 37.79 -4.23
C LEU A 342 -0.02 39.03 -4.69
N VAL A 343 -0.64 40.21 -4.66
CA VAL A 343 0.01 41.47 -5.03
C VAL A 343 1.09 41.88 -4.02
N ALA A 344 0.86 41.74 -2.72
CA ALA A 344 1.83 42.12 -1.68
C ALA A 344 3.06 41.19 -1.62
N ASP A 345 2.88 39.90 -1.95
CA ASP A 345 3.94 38.90 -1.97
C ASP A 345 4.75 38.93 -3.26
N ALA A 346 4.08 38.95 -4.41
CA ALA A 346 4.74 38.95 -5.72
C ALA A 346 5.28 40.33 -6.13
N ARG A 347 4.68 41.41 -5.61
CA ARG A 347 5.03 42.82 -5.86
C ARG A 347 5.10 43.16 -7.36
N PRO A 348 4.04 42.86 -8.15
CA PRO A 348 4.02 43.27 -9.55
C PRO A 348 4.07 44.80 -9.64
N ARG A 349 4.82 45.31 -10.62
CA ARG A 349 5.04 46.74 -10.83
C ARG A 349 3.78 47.50 -11.23
N THR A 350 2.81 46.81 -11.80
CA THR A 350 1.42 47.26 -11.95
C THR A 350 0.49 46.06 -11.95
N VAL A 351 -0.79 46.29 -11.67
CA VAL A 351 -1.87 45.35 -11.97
C VAL A 351 -2.74 45.95 -13.08
N ILE A 352 -3.19 45.14 -14.02
CA ILE A 352 -4.06 45.50 -15.13
C ILE A 352 -5.33 44.64 -15.03
N GLY A 353 -6.49 45.25 -14.86
CA GLY A 353 -7.79 44.62 -15.04
C GLY A 353 -8.45 45.05 -16.36
N GLN A 354 -9.71 44.65 -16.56
CA GLN A 354 -10.45 44.99 -17.78
C GLN A 354 -10.52 46.52 -18.08
N PRO A 355 -10.74 47.43 -17.09
CA PRO A 355 -10.77 48.87 -17.35
C PRO A 355 -9.41 49.43 -17.74
N GLU A 356 -8.34 49.00 -17.05
CA GLU A 356 -6.97 49.44 -17.30
C GLU A 356 -6.47 48.92 -18.66
N PHE A 357 -6.81 47.69 -19.02
CA PHE A 357 -6.56 47.12 -20.34
C PHE A 357 -7.25 47.95 -21.43
N ALA A 358 -8.55 48.21 -21.30
CA ALA A 358 -9.31 48.97 -22.29
C ALA A 358 -8.84 50.44 -22.43
N ALA A 359 -8.24 51.01 -21.38
CA ALA A 359 -7.56 52.31 -21.46
C ALA A 359 -6.21 52.20 -22.19
N ALA A 360 -5.36 51.25 -21.77
CA ALA A 360 -4.04 51.02 -22.37
C ALA A 360 -4.12 50.60 -23.85
N GLU A 361 -5.19 49.91 -24.27
CA GLU A 361 -5.47 49.59 -25.68
C GLU A 361 -5.70 50.86 -26.52
N ARG A 362 -6.53 51.80 -26.05
CA ARG A 362 -6.75 53.08 -26.74
C ARG A 362 -5.51 53.96 -26.76
N ASP A 363 -4.74 53.98 -25.66
CA ASP A 363 -3.44 54.65 -25.60
C ASP A 363 -2.43 54.05 -26.59
N ALA A 364 -2.52 52.74 -26.86
CA ALA A 364 -1.64 52.00 -27.76
C ALA A 364 -2.06 52.05 -29.22
N GLU A 365 -3.34 52.31 -29.54
CA GLU A 365 -3.87 52.33 -30.91
C GLU A 365 -3.01 53.12 -31.92
N PRO A 366 -2.47 54.33 -31.63
CA PRO A 366 -1.65 55.08 -32.58
C PRO A 366 -0.17 54.63 -32.66
N LEU A 367 0.25 53.63 -31.90
CA LEU A 367 1.64 53.13 -31.91
C LEU A 367 1.90 52.18 -33.10
N PRO A 368 3.17 52.01 -33.54
CA PRO A 368 3.52 51.01 -34.54
C PRO A 368 3.15 49.59 -34.11
N ASP A 369 2.68 48.77 -35.03
CA ASP A 369 2.27 47.38 -34.78
C ASP A 369 3.26 46.32 -35.31
N ALA A 370 4.41 46.75 -35.82
CA ALA A 370 5.53 45.87 -36.15
C ALA A 370 6.09 45.17 -34.89
N ALA A 371 6.56 43.93 -35.07
CA ALA A 371 7.16 43.10 -34.02
C ALA A 371 8.28 43.84 -33.27
N LEU A 372 8.49 43.47 -32.00
CA LEU A 372 9.45 44.17 -31.14
C LEU A 372 10.84 43.56 -31.23
N THR A 373 11.80 44.38 -31.62
CA THR A 373 13.24 44.11 -31.55
C THR A 373 13.78 44.46 -30.16
N ASP A 374 15.01 44.06 -29.84
CA ASP A 374 15.64 44.46 -28.58
C ASP A 374 15.98 45.96 -28.51
N ALA A 375 15.94 46.69 -29.65
CA ALA A 375 16.03 48.15 -29.69
C ALA A 375 14.68 48.83 -29.31
N ASP A 376 13.58 48.07 -29.29
CA ASP A 376 12.26 48.53 -28.83
C ASP A 376 12.03 48.24 -27.32
N ARG A 377 12.96 47.55 -26.66
CA ARG A 377 12.90 47.12 -25.25
C ARG A 377 13.87 47.92 -24.39
N LEU A 378 13.70 47.88 -23.06
CA LEU A 378 14.71 48.37 -22.11
C LEU A 378 16.00 47.52 -22.07
N GLY A 379 15.95 46.30 -22.58
CA GLY A 379 17.08 45.38 -22.66
C GLY A 379 16.73 44.11 -23.44
N PRO A 380 17.74 43.33 -23.86
CA PRO A 380 17.53 42.13 -24.66
C PRO A 380 16.76 41.05 -23.90
N LEU A 381 15.89 40.31 -24.59
CA LEU A 381 15.10 39.24 -23.99
C LEU A 381 15.83 37.89 -24.09
N HIS A 382 16.34 37.38 -22.95
CA HIS A 382 17.05 36.11 -22.90
C HIS A 382 16.15 34.93 -22.45
N PRO A 383 16.43 33.69 -22.92
CA PRO A 383 15.69 32.49 -22.52
C PRO A 383 15.58 32.25 -21.01
N GLU A 384 16.59 32.66 -20.24
CA GLU A 384 16.61 32.45 -18.79
C GLU A 384 15.79 33.49 -18.00
N HIS A 385 15.33 34.58 -18.64
CA HIS A 385 14.44 35.56 -18.01
C HIS A 385 13.06 34.96 -17.70
N LEU A 386 12.38 35.49 -16.68
CA LEU A 386 11.03 35.07 -16.32
C LEU A 386 10.03 35.32 -17.46
N ALA A 387 9.19 34.32 -17.75
CA ALA A 387 8.02 34.47 -18.61
C ALA A 387 6.76 34.68 -17.77
N TYR A 388 6.62 33.95 -16.65
CA TYR A 388 5.45 34.05 -15.78
C TYR A 388 5.74 33.64 -14.34
N VAL A 389 4.82 34.02 -13.45
CA VAL A 389 4.72 33.52 -12.08
C VAL A 389 3.29 33.03 -11.86
N ILE A 390 3.10 31.74 -11.55
CA ILE A 390 1.80 31.17 -11.17
C ILE A 390 1.83 30.78 -9.70
N TYR A 391 0.80 31.18 -8.95
CA TYR A 391 0.71 30.87 -7.53
C TYR A 391 0.02 29.53 -7.29
N THR A 392 0.71 28.65 -6.56
CA THR A 392 0.14 27.41 -6.04
C THR A 392 -0.14 27.54 -4.55
N SER A 393 -0.95 26.63 -4.00
CA SER A 393 -1.12 26.49 -2.56
C SER A 393 0.22 26.16 -1.88
N GLY A 394 0.43 26.64 -0.65
CA GLY A 394 1.69 26.43 0.07
C GLY A 394 1.52 25.72 1.42
N SER A 395 2.40 24.74 1.69
CA SER A 395 2.42 23.91 2.91
C SER A 395 2.65 24.65 4.23
N THR A 396 2.94 25.95 4.17
CA THR A 396 2.99 26.87 5.33
C THR A 396 1.67 27.63 5.55
N GLY A 397 0.60 27.21 4.86
CA GLY A 397 -0.72 27.83 4.95
C GLY A 397 -0.85 29.17 4.22
N ARG A 398 0.04 29.46 3.26
CA ARG A 398 0.04 30.68 2.43
C ARG A 398 0.47 30.34 1.00
N PRO A 399 -0.23 30.85 -0.05
CA PRO A 399 0.17 30.60 -1.44
C PRO A 399 1.60 31.03 -1.78
N LYS A 400 2.22 30.32 -2.73
CA LYS A 400 3.63 30.47 -3.16
C LYS A 400 3.72 30.67 -4.67
N GLY A 401 4.43 31.71 -5.13
CA GLY A 401 4.61 31.99 -6.56
C GLY A 401 5.70 31.11 -7.16
N VAL A 402 5.35 30.22 -8.11
CA VAL A 402 6.30 29.43 -8.89
C VAL A 402 6.76 30.27 -10.08
N ALA A 403 8.06 30.58 -10.13
CA ALA A 403 8.65 31.47 -11.14
C ALA A 403 9.30 30.66 -12.27
N VAL A 404 8.83 30.85 -13.50
CA VAL A 404 9.21 30.04 -14.67
C VAL A 404 9.87 30.91 -15.74
N SER A 405 10.99 30.44 -16.30
CA SER A 405 11.72 31.14 -17.37
C SER A 405 11.12 30.86 -18.75
N HIS A 406 11.37 31.76 -19.70
CA HIS A 406 11.00 31.57 -21.11
C HIS A 406 11.49 30.24 -21.68
N ARG A 407 12.69 29.80 -21.29
CA ARG A 407 13.30 28.54 -21.70
C ARG A 407 12.48 27.33 -21.22
N ALA A 408 12.11 27.28 -19.94
CA ALA A 408 11.47 26.10 -19.37
C ALA A 408 10.08 25.85 -19.99
N ILE A 409 9.33 26.92 -20.30
CA ILE A 409 8.05 26.79 -21.02
C ILE A 409 8.22 26.55 -22.54
N ALA A 410 9.29 27.07 -23.17
CA ALA A 410 9.61 26.76 -24.56
C ALA A 410 10.00 25.28 -24.75
N GLU A 411 10.83 24.74 -23.84
CA GLU A 411 11.20 23.32 -23.79
C GLU A 411 9.98 22.42 -23.57
N HIS A 412 9.07 22.82 -22.67
CA HIS A 412 7.81 22.11 -22.44
C HIS A 412 6.93 22.06 -23.70
N VAL A 413 6.78 23.19 -24.41
CA VAL A 413 5.96 23.25 -25.63
C VAL A 413 6.58 22.46 -26.78
N ASP A 414 7.90 22.49 -27.01
CA ASP A 414 8.57 21.63 -28.00
C ASP A 414 8.37 20.14 -27.67
N GLY A 415 8.64 19.75 -26.42
CA GLY A 415 8.46 18.38 -25.96
C GLY A 415 7.03 17.87 -26.13
N PHE A 416 6.04 18.66 -25.68
CA PHE A 416 4.63 18.31 -25.82
C PHE A 416 4.19 18.25 -27.28
N VAL A 417 4.60 19.19 -28.13
CA VAL A 417 4.30 19.13 -29.58
C VAL A 417 4.93 17.90 -30.24
N ALA A 418 6.19 17.58 -29.92
CA ALA A 418 6.88 16.41 -30.46
C ALA A 418 6.27 15.08 -30.00
N GLU A 419 5.60 15.06 -28.85
CA GLU A 419 4.91 13.89 -28.32
C GLU A 419 3.60 13.56 -29.07
N TRP A 420 2.94 14.53 -29.70
CA TRP A 420 1.62 14.37 -30.34
C TRP A 420 1.65 14.55 -31.87
N SER A 421 0.59 14.10 -32.56
CA SER A 421 0.37 14.41 -34.00
C SER A 421 -0.50 15.66 -34.20
N MET A 422 -0.24 16.70 -33.41
CA MET A 422 -0.93 18.00 -33.46
C MET A 422 -0.33 18.91 -34.55
N THR A 423 -1.16 19.79 -35.12
CA THR A 423 -0.84 20.60 -36.30
C THR A 423 -1.58 21.95 -36.29
N ALA A 424 -1.22 22.87 -37.19
CA ALA A 424 -1.98 24.11 -37.44
C ALA A 424 -3.46 23.90 -37.85
N ALA A 425 -3.85 22.68 -38.24
CA ALA A 425 -5.25 22.35 -38.56
C ALA A 425 -6.11 22.04 -37.32
N ASP A 426 -5.49 21.92 -36.15
CA ASP A 426 -6.17 21.58 -34.89
C ASP A 426 -6.87 22.78 -34.24
N ARG A 427 -7.85 22.45 -33.40
CA ARG A 427 -8.75 23.41 -32.76
C ARG A 427 -8.90 23.01 -31.29
N LEU A 428 -8.27 23.77 -30.40
CA LEU A 428 -8.25 23.47 -28.97
C LEU A 428 -9.31 24.33 -28.26
N LEU A 429 -10.09 23.73 -27.36
CA LEU A 429 -10.97 24.48 -26.44
C LEU A 429 -10.22 24.78 -25.16
N GLN A 430 -10.01 26.07 -24.84
CA GLN A 430 -9.43 26.44 -23.56
C GLN A 430 -10.38 26.00 -22.43
N SER A 431 -9.89 25.17 -21.52
CA SER A 431 -10.68 24.62 -20.42
C SER A 431 -10.28 25.16 -19.05
N SER A 432 -9.00 25.52 -18.93
CA SER A 432 -8.40 25.88 -17.63
C SER A 432 -8.49 27.37 -17.35
N SER A 433 -8.73 27.74 -16.08
CA SER A 433 -8.59 29.13 -15.63
C SER A 433 -7.16 29.60 -15.88
N VAL A 434 -7.03 30.84 -16.35
CA VAL A 434 -5.75 31.51 -16.64
C VAL A 434 -4.82 31.63 -15.42
N SER A 435 -5.35 31.47 -14.20
CA SER A 435 -4.55 31.42 -12.96
C SER A 435 -3.99 30.03 -12.64
N PHE A 436 -4.21 29.04 -13.50
CA PHE A 436 -3.68 27.68 -13.35
C PHE A 436 -2.81 27.30 -14.56
N ASP A 437 -1.73 26.58 -14.31
CA ASP A 437 -0.67 26.29 -15.29
C ASP A 437 -1.12 25.37 -16.44
N ALA A 438 -2.15 24.55 -16.23
CA ALA A 438 -2.83 23.81 -17.28
C ALA A 438 -3.32 24.69 -18.45
N SER A 439 -3.67 25.96 -18.21
CA SER A 439 -4.06 26.91 -19.27
C SER A 439 -2.91 27.29 -20.21
N LEU A 440 -1.66 27.03 -19.81
CA LEU A 440 -0.48 27.32 -20.63
C LEU A 440 -0.27 26.26 -21.71
N LEU A 441 -0.71 25.02 -21.47
CA LEU A 441 -0.85 24.02 -22.52
C LEU A 441 -1.90 24.51 -23.53
N ASP A 442 -3.09 24.88 -23.05
CA ASP A 442 -4.20 25.35 -23.89
C ASP A 442 -3.75 26.51 -24.80
N ILE A 443 -3.08 27.52 -24.23
CA ILE A 443 -2.70 28.76 -24.94
C ILE A 443 -1.41 28.59 -25.75
N PHE A 444 -0.29 28.22 -25.13
CA PHE A 444 1.02 28.27 -25.81
C PHE A 444 1.23 27.15 -26.83
N VAL A 445 0.73 25.94 -26.59
CA VAL A 445 0.84 24.84 -27.58
C VAL A 445 0.03 25.21 -28.82
N THR A 446 -1.21 25.68 -28.64
CA THR A 446 -2.09 26.07 -29.75
C THR A 446 -1.50 27.23 -30.56
N LEU A 447 -1.02 28.28 -29.90
CA LEU A 447 -0.48 29.45 -30.58
C LEU A 447 0.89 29.20 -31.24
N THR A 448 1.74 28.34 -30.66
CA THR A 448 3.03 27.97 -31.27
C THR A 448 2.86 27.05 -32.48
N LEU A 449 1.76 26.28 -32.55
CA LEU A 449 1.43 25.42 -33.69
C LEU A 449 0.85 26.15 -34.90
N GLY A 450 0.52 27.44 -34.79
CA GLY A 450 -0.32 28.13 -35.79
C GLY A 450 -1.78 27.63 -35.79
N ALA A 451 -2.21 26.94 -34.72
CA ALA A 451 -3.53 26.33 -34.58
C ALA A 451 -4.56 27.33 -34.03
N ARG A 452 -5.83 26.91 -33.87
CA ARG A 452 -6.92 27.79 -33.42
C ARG A 452 -7.33 27.50 -31.97
N LEU A 453 -7.29 28.53 -31.13
CA LEU A 453 -7.85 28.49 -29.78
C LEU A 453 -9.32 28.94 -29.79
N VAL A 454 -10.19 28.13 -29.21
CA VAL A 454 -11.57 28.48 -28.87
C VAL A 454 -11.56 28.96 -27.43
N VAL A 455 -11.85 30.24 -27.24
CA VAL A 455 -11.87 30.94 -25.95
C VAL A 455 -13.32 31.03 -25.48
N PRO A 456 -13.75 30.23 -24.48
CA PRO A 456 -15.12 30.27 -23.99
C PRO A 456 -15.37 31.51 -23.12
N ARG A 457 -16.64 31.88 -22.95
CA ARG A 457 -17.02 32.93 -21.98
C ARG A 457 -16.63 32.57 -20.54
N PRO A 458 -16.35 33.55 -19.66
CA PRO A 458 -16.04 33.28 -18.26
C PRO A 458 -17.09 32.40 -17.56
N GLY A 459 -16.62 31.43 -16.76
CA GLY A 459 -17.49 30.49 -16.04
C GLY A 459 -18.13 29.37 -16.88
N ALA A 460 -17.79 29.25 -18.18
CA ALA A 460 -18.41 28.31 -19.12
C ALA A 460 -18.58 26.85 -18.62
N PHE A 461 -17.63 26.31 -17.86
CA PHE A 461 -17.68 24.91 -17.40
C PHE A 461 -18.68 24.65 -16.27
N GLY A 462 -19.40 25.68 -15.80
CA GLY A 462 -20.66 25.52 -15.05
C GLY A 462 -21.89 25.28 -15.93
N ASP A 463 -21.77 25.44 -17.26
CA ASP A 463 -22.83 25.29 -18.26
C ASP A 463 -22.39 24.25 -19.31
N LEU A 464 -22.67 22.98 -19.00
CA LEU A 464 -22.20 21.83 -19.79
C LEU A 464 -22.84 21.76 -21.19
N ASP A 465 -24.06 22.29 -21.37
CA ASP A 465 -24.71 22.35 -22.68
C ASP A 465 -24.06 23.42 -23.57
N TYR A 466 -23.65 24.56 -23.02
CA TYR A 466 -22.83 25.56 -23.72
C TYR A 466 -21.44 25.00 -24.10
N VAL A 467 -20.79 24.23 -23.21
CA VAL A 467 -19.51 23.57 -23.53
C VAL A 467 -19.67 22.54 -24.66
N ALA A 468 -20.71 21.69 -24.61
CA ALA A 468 -21.01 20.74 -25.68
C ALA A 468 -21.29 21.44 -27.03
N ASP A 469 -22.02 22.55 -26.98
CA ASP A 469 -22.33 23.38 -28.13
C ASP A 469 -21.09 24.05 -28.75
N LEU A 470 -20.15 24.56 -27.95
CA LEU A 470 -18.85 25.05 -28.44
C LEU A 470 -18.03 23.95 -29.12
N ILE A 471 -17.97 22.75 -28.52
CA ILE A 471 -17.24 21.59 -29.07
C ILE A 471 -17.77 21.24 -30.47
N GLU A 472 -19.09 21.27 -30.65
CA GLU A 472 -19.76 21.00 -31.93
C GLU A 472 -19.61 22.15 -32.93
N ARG A 473 -19.96 23.39 -32.55
CA ARG A 473 -19.91 24.58 -33.42
C ARG A 473 -18.51 24.82 -33.99
N HIS A 474 -17.47 24.73 -33.15
CA HIS A 474 -16.10 24.95 -33.57
C HIS A 474 -15.39 23.66 -34.02
N ARG A 475 -16.05 22.50 -33.93
CA ARG A 475 -15.50 21.17 -34.29
C ARG A 475 -14.16 20.92 -33.60
N VAL A 476 -14.11 21.12 -32.29
CA VAL A 476 -12.91 21.00 -31.45
C VAL A 476 -12.21 19.67 -31.70
N THR A 477 -10.88 19.70 -31.89
CA THR A 477 -10.05 18.51 -32.13
C THR A 477 -9.16 18.17 -30.94
N VAL A 478 -8.87 19.14 -30.07
CA VAL A 478 -8.06 18.94 -28.86
C VAL A 478 -8.82 19.43 -27.64
N LEU A 479 -8.92 18.56 -26.63
CA LEU A 479 -9.70 18.81 -25.42
C LEU A 479 -8.88 18.41 -24.19
N HIS A 480 -8.19 19.39 -23.60
CA HIS A 480 -7.41 19.23 -22.37
C HIS A 480 -8.32 19.40 -21.15
N MET A 481 -8.23 18.53 -20.15
CA MET A 481 -9.04 18.65 -18.91
C MET A 481 -8.63 17.69 -17.79
N VAL A 482 -9.23 17.86 -16.61
CA VAL A 482 -9.09 16.94 -15.49
C VAL A 482 -10.02 15.72 -15.62
N PRO A 483 -9.62 14.52 -15.16
CA PRO A 483 -10.42 13.29 -15.22
C PRO A 483 -11.87 13.41 -14.74
N SER A 484 -12.15 14.18 -13.67
CA SER A 484 -13.52 14.41 -13.19
C SER A 484 -14.40 15.18 -14.19
N MET A 485 -13.85 16.19 -14.86
CA MET A 485 -14.54 16.93 -15.93
C MET A 485 -14.77 16.05 -17.17
N LEU A 486 -13.77 15.25 -17.57
CA LEU A 486 -13.94 14.29 -18.67
C LEU A 486 -15.05 13.27 -18.35
N SER A 487 -15.05 12.72 -17.14
CA SER A 487 -16.11 11.80 -16.69
C SER A 487 -17.50 12.44 -16.71
N THR A 488 -17.61 13.74 -16.41
CA THR A 488 -18.87 14.49 -16.46
C THR A 488 -19.35 14.70 -17.89
N LEU A 489 -18.45 15.13 -18.80
CA LEU A 489 -18.80 15.34 -20.21
C LEU A 489 -19.16 14.03 -20.93
N LEU A 490 -18.53 12.91 -20.56
CA LEU A 490 -18.87 11.56 -21.06
C LEU A 490 -20.26 11.04 -20.62
N LEU A 491 -21.00 11.78 -19.78
CA LEU A 491 -22.40 11.48 -19.46
C LEU A 491 -23.40 12.23 -20.35
N LEU A 492 -22.96 13.23 -21.13
CA LEU A 492 -23.84 13.99 -22.01
C LEU A 492 -24.22 13.15 -23.24
N PRO A 493 -25.52 13.06 -23.62
CA PRO A 493 -25.93 12.39 -24.87
C PRO A 493 -25.30 13.00 -26.15
N ARG A 494 -24.81 14.24 -26.06
CA ARG A 494 -24.07 14.94 -27.12
C ARG A 494 -22.65 14.41 -27.32
N ALA A 495 -22.02 13.80 -26.30
CA ALA A 495 -20.62 13.35 -26.36
C ALA A 495 -20.34 12.42 -27.55
N ALA A 496 -21.25 11.48 -27.83
CA ALA A 496 -21.14 10.55 -28.96
C ALA A 496 -21.14 11.21 -30.36
N GLN A 497 -21.34 12.53 -30.45
CA GLN A 497 -21.39 13.31 -31.70
C GLN A 497 -20.07 14.05 -31.99
N TRP A 498 -19.13 14.16 -31.03
CA TRP A 498 -17.91 14.95 -31.15
C TRP A 498 -16.79 14.27 -31.98
N ARG A 499 -17.15 13.78 -33.17
CA ARG A 499 -16.30 13.06 -34.14
C ARG A 499 -15.15 13.87 -34.74
N ALA A 500 -14.91 15.09 -34.25
CA ALA A 500 -13.77 15.92 -34.60
C ALA A 500 -12.60 15.78 -33.60
N LEU A 501 -12.85 15.26 -32.39
CA LEU A 501 -11.82 15.03 -31.39
C LEU A 501 -10.75 14.06 -31.91
N ARG A 502 -9.48 14.43 -31.68
CA ARG A 502 -8.28 13.69 -32.06
C ARG A 502 -7.38 13.43 -30.86
N HIS A 503 -7.19 14.43 -30.00
CA HIS A 503 -6.21 14.42 -28.92
C HIS A 503 -6.84 14.88 -27.61
N VAL A 504 -6.76 14.05 -26.58
CA VAL A 504 -7.35 14.33 -25.27
C VAL A 504 -6.27 14.09 -24.19
N PRO A 505 -5.41 15.09 -23.92
CA PRO A 505 -4.61 15.10 -22.71
C PRO A 505 -5.53 15.24 -21.50
N VAL A 506 -5.38 14.34 -20.52
CA VAL A 506 -5.99 14.48 -19.20
C VAL A 506 -4.94 14.48 -18.11
N GLY A 507 -5.08 15.36 -17.12
CA GLY A 507 -4.10 15.50 -16.05
C GLY A 507 -4.68 16.14 -14.80
N GLY A 508 -3.83 16.65 -13.91
CA GLY A 508 -4.24 17.26 -12.65
C GLY A 508 -4.69 16.26 -11.58
N GLU A 509 -5.52 15.27 -11.90
CA GLU A 509 -6.03 14.23 -11.00
C GLU A 509 -5.53 12.82 -11.39
N ALA A 510 -5.83 11.80 -10.59
CA ALA A 510 -5.61 10.41 -10.97
C ALA A 510 -6.72 9.94 -11.93
N LEU A 511 -6.36 9.43 -13.11
CA LEU A 511 -7.32 8.94 -14.11
C LEU A 511 -7.85 7.53 -13.74
N PRO A 512 -9.15 7.34 -13.51
CA PRO A 512 -9.73 6.01 -13.32
C PRO A 512 -9.89 5.29 -14.67
N GLY A 513 -9.58 3.99 -14.70
CA GLY A 513 -9.73 3.16 -15.88
C GLY A 513 -11.17 3.08 -16.40
N GLU A 514 -12.17 3.16 -15.51
CA GLU A 514 -13.60 3.22 -15.88
C GLU A 514 -14.02 4.54 -16.58
N VAL A 515 -13.16 5.57 -16.55
CA VAL A 515 -13.32 6.80 -17.36
C VAL A 515 -12.62 6.62 -18.71
N ALA A 516 -11.43 6.02 -18.73
CA ALA A 516 -10.72 5.68 -19.97
C ALA A 516 -11.48 4.66 -20.85
N ASP A 517 -12.01 3.58 -20.28
CA ASP A 517 -12.79 2.57 -21.01
C ASP A 517 -14.07 3.17 -21.59
N ARG A 518 -14.71 4.08 -20.84
CA ARG A 518 -15.89 4.85 -21.27
C ARG A 518 -15.55 5.83 -22.38
N PHE A 519 -14.38 6.46 -22.32
CA PHE A 519 -13.87 7.33 -23.37
C PHE A 519 -13.64 6.55 -24.68
N ALA A 520 -12.94 5.42 -24.61
CA ALA A 520 -12.71 4.53 -25.75
C ALA A 520 -14.01 3.96 -26.34
N GLY A 521 -15.07 3.81 -25.53
CA GLY A 521 -16.41 3.47 -26.01
C GLY A 521 -17.15 4.58 -26.78
N HIS A 522 -16.68 5.84 -26.72
CA HIS A 522 -17.26 6.98 -27.43
C HIS A 522 -16.42 7.45 -28.62
N PHE A 523 -15.09 7.39 -28.51
CA PHE A 523 -14.15 8.07 -29.41
C PHE A 523 -13.00 7.18 -29.88
N ASP A 524 -12.66 7.31 -31.16
CA ASP A 524 -11.41 6.83 -31.77
C ASP A 524 -10.21 7.79 -31.51
N ALA A 525 -10.39 8.76 -30.62
CA ALA A 525 -9.40 9.80 -30.30
C ALA A 525 -8.31 9.26 -29.36
N GLU A 526 -7.11 9.86 -29.41
CA GLU A 526 -5.98 9.48 -28.58
C GLU A 526 -6.10 10.12 -27.18
N LEU A 527 -6.42 9.29 -26.18
CA LEU A 527 -6.40 9.65 -24.76
C LEU A 527 -4.98 9.50 -24.19
N ARG A 528 -4.49 10.53 -23.50
CA ARG A 528 -3.21 10.46 -22.77
C ARG A 528 -3.32 10.97 -21.34
N ASN A 529 -3.01 10.10 -20.39
CA ASN A 529 -2.86 10.48 -18.99
C ASN A 529 -1.55 11.23 -18.80
N HIS A 530 -1.60 12.42 -18.20
CA HIS A 530 -0.46 13.29 -17.97
C HIS A 530 -0.33 13.63 -16.48
N TYR A 531 0.90 13.78 -16.03
CA TYR A 531 1.20 14.26 -14.69
C TYR A 531 2.28 15.34 -14.77
N GLY A 532 2.09 16.41 -14.02
CA GLY A 532 3.14 17.37 -13.69
C GLY A 532 2.73 18.20 -12.47
N PRO A 533 3.70 18.61 -11.64
CA PRO A 533 3.56 19.74 -10.73
C PRO A 533 4.02 21.03 -11.43
N THR A 534 3.44 22.18 -11.06
CA THR A 534 3.81 23.51 -11.60
C THR A 534 5.30 23.83 -11.48
N GLU A 535 5.96 23.29 -10.46
CA GLU A 535 7.40 23.43 -10.23
C GLU A 535 8.27 22.71 -11.29
N ALA A 536 7.69 21.82 -12.11
CA ALA A 536 8.28 21.17 -13.27
C ALA A 536 7.47 21.42 -14.57
N VAL A 537 6.84 22.60 -14.64
CA VAL A 537 6.15 23.17 -15.82
C VAL A 537 5.07 22.26 -16.43
N VAL A 538 3.85 22.41 -15.92
CA VAL A 538 2.60 21.86 -16.46
C VAL A 538 2.53 20.32 -16.46
N CYS A 539 3.22 19.64 -17.38
CA CYS A 539 3.22 18.19 -17.53
C CYS A 539 4.65 17.67 -17.78
N ALA A 540 5.08 16.72 -16.95
CA ALA A 540 6.44 16.18 -16.90
C ALA A 540 6.51 14.67 -17.25
N THR A 541 5.38 13.95 -17.15
CA THR A 541 5.25 12.55 -17.62
C THR A 541 3.92 12.34 -18.35
N HIS A 542 3.89 11.38 -19.27
CA HIS A 542 2.68 10.97 -19.99
C HIS A 542 2.57 9.45 -20.18
N LEU A 543 1.34 8.95 -20.29
CA LEU A 543 1.01 7.61 -20.79
C LEU A 543 -0.07 7.69 -21.86
N LYS A 544 0.18 7.08 -23.03
CA LYS A 544 -0.88 6.82 -24.01
C LYS A 544 -1.75 5.66 -23.54
N VAL A 545 -3.05 5.89 -23.43
CA VAL A 545 -3.97 4.90 -22.85
C VAL A 545 -4.43 3.94 -23.94
N GLU A 546 -3.93 2.70 -23.90
CA GLU A 546 -4.24 1.66 -24.89
C GLU A 546 -4.87 0.42 -24.23
N GLY A 547 -5.93 -0.10 -24.86
CA GLY A 547 -6.66 -1.27 -24.36
C GLY A 547 -7.53 -0.98 -23.13
N ALA A 548 -8.26 -2.01 -22.67
CA ALA A 548 -9.17 -1.91 -21.54
C ALA A 548 -8.41 -1.86 -20.19
N GLN A 549 -8.72 -0.86 -19.38
CA GLN A 549 -8.06 -0.54 -18.11
C GLN A 549 -8.79 -1.17 -16.91
N GLY A 550 -10.12 -1.27 -16.97
CA GLY A 550 -10.98 -1.75 -15.88
C GLY A 550 -10.91 -0.86 -14.63
N SER A 551 -11.10 -1.46 -13.46
CA SER A 551 -11.13 -0.76 -12.16
C SER A 551 -9.74 -0.37 -11.61
N ARG A 552 -8.76 -0.11 -12.48
CA ARG A 552 -7.41 0.36 -12.13
C ARG A 552 -7.35 1.88 -12.15
N VAL A 553 -6.35 2.46 -11.48
CA VAL A 553 -5.87 3.81 -11.80
C VAL A 553 -4.88 3.68 -12.96
N VAL A 554 -5.00 4.52 -13.97
CA VAL A 554 -4.09 4.54 -15.12
C VAL A 554 -2.72 5.08 -14.68
N PRO A 555 -1.58 4.44 -15.01
CA PRO A 555 -0.26 4.93 -14.62
C PRO A 555 0.03 6.33 -15.19
N ILE A 556 0.89 7.10 -14.51
CA ILE A 556 1.37 8.42 -14.97
C ILE A 556 2.45 8.32 -16.06
N GLY A 557 2.93 7.10 -16.34
CA GLY A 557 3.60 6.75 -17.60
C GLY A 557 5.11 6.95 -17.60
N VAL A 558 5.62 7.59 -18.64
CA VAL A 558 7.05 7.81 -18.88
C VAL A 558 7.40 9.29 -18.84
N PRO A 559 8.62 9.68 -18.43
CA PRO A 559 9.09 11.06 -18.54
C PRO A 559 9.01 11.61 -19.97
N ASN A 560 8.62 12.87 -20.06
CA ASN A 560 8.58 13.65 -21.30
C ASN A 560 10.00 13.93 -21.84
N ARG A 561 10.12 14.39 -23.09
CA ARG A 561 11.41 14.82 -23.67
C ARG A 561 12.15 15.81 -22.75
N ASN A 562 13.45 15.58 -22.54
CA ASN A 562 14.34 16.36 -21.68
C ASN A 562 13.92 16.48 -20.20
N VAL A 563 12.99 15.63 -19.74
CA VAL A 563 12.65 15.45 -18.32
C VAL A 563 13.35 14.22 -17.76
N TYR A 564 13.87 14.35 -16.54
CA TYR A 564 14.29 13.24 -15.68
C TYR A 564 13.19 12.96 -14.67
N ALA A 565 12.93 11.69 -14.39
CA ALA A 565 11.87 11.21 -13.50
C ALA A 565 12.40 10.06 -12.63
N TYR A 566 13.01 10.44 -11.50
CA TYR A 566 13.67 9.53 -10.57
C TYR A 566 12.71 9.05 -9.47
N VAL A 567 12.77 7.75 -9.15
CA VAL A 567 12.09 7.16 -8.00
C VAL A 567 13.16 6.78 -6.97
N LEU A 568 13.22 7.52 -5.86
CA LEU A 568 14.31 7.48 -4.90
C LEU A 568 13.85 7.02 -3.51
N ASP A 569 14.78 6.47 -2.73
CA ASP A 569 14.58 6.19 -1.31
C ASP A 569 14.99 7.34 -0.38
N GLU A 570 14.91 7.10 0.93
CA GLU A 570 15.25 8.06 1.99
C GLU A 570 16.74 8.46 2.06
N GLU A 571 17.63 7.80 1.30
CA GLU A 571 19.06 8.11 1.17
C GLU A 571 19.38 8.64 -0.26
N LEU A 572 18.35 9.04 -1.03
CA LEU A 572 18.42 9.47 -2.44
C LEU A 572 18.98 8.41 -3.42
N ALA A 573 18.94 7.12 -3.07
CA ALA A 573 19.33 6.04 -3.97
C ALA A 573 18.15 5.58 -4.85
N PRO A 574 18.38 5.26 -6.14
CA PRO A 574 17.30 4.85 -7.05
C PRO A 574 16.80 3.44 -6.72
N VAL A 575 15.47 3.28 -6.66
CA VAL A 575 14.82 2.00 -6.34
C VAL A 575 14.50 1.18 -7.59
N PRO A 576 14.54 -0.17 -7.53
CA PRO A 576 14.16 -1.01 -8.67
C PRO A 576 12.64 -1.00 -8.90
N ALA A 577 12.23 -1.51 -10.07
CA ALA A 577 10.82 -1.75 -10.37
C ALA A 577 10.10 -2.55 -9.27
N GLN A 578 8.82 -2.22 -9.09
CA GLN A 578 7.89 -2.67 -8.04
C GLN A 578 8.14 -2.13 -6.62
N VAL A 579 9.25 -1.42 -6.38
CA VAL A 579 9.47 -0.69 -5.12
C VAL A 579 8.82 0.70 -5.18
N ILE A 580 8.26 1.14 -4.05
CA ILE A 580 7.73 2.49 -3.87
C ILE A 580 8.85 3.40 -3.39
N GLY A 581 8.98 4.59 -3.99
CA GLY A 581 9.89 5.64 -3.55
C GLY A 581 9.26 7.02 -3.67
N GLU A 582 9.96 8.04 -3.17
CA GLU A 582 9.57 9.44 -3.39
C GLU A 582 9.98 9.88 -4.81
N PHE A 583 9.14 10.71 -5.42
CA PHE A 583 9.29 11.11 -6.81
C PHE A 583 10.02 12.45 -6.98
N TYR A 584 11.06 12.45 -7.81
CA TYR A 584 11.89 13.61 -8.11
C TYR A 584 11.91 13.86 -9.62
N LEU A 585 11.71 15.11 -10.03
CA LEU A 585 11.74 15.54 -11.43
C LEU A 585 12.99 16.38 -11.72
N GLY A 586 13.62 16.21 -12.87
CA GLY A 586 14.83 16.94 -13.27
C GLY A 586 14.83 17.33 -14.73
N GLY A 587 15.89 18.00 -15.17
CA GLY A 587 16.07 18.41 -16.58
C GLY A 587 15.64 19.84 -16.89
N ALA A 588 15.36 20.11 -18.16
CA ALA A 588 15.24 21.47 -18.69
C ALA A 588 13.86 22.13 -18.45
N GLN A 589 12.83 21.34 -18.12
CA GLN A 589 11.48 21.83 -17.81
C GLN A 589 11.29 22.23 -16.32
N LEU A 590 12.36 22.40 -15.54
CA LEU A 590 12.24 22.87 -14.15
C LEU A 590 12.02 24.37 -14.04
N ALA A 591 11.15 24.78 -13.11
CA ALA A 591 11.01 26.18 -12.72
C ALA A 591 12.32 26.76 -12.14
N ARG A 592 12.46 28.08 -12.15
CA ARG A 592 13.62 28.76 -11.52
C ARG A 592 13.60 28.52 -10.01
N GLY A 593 12.42 28.61 -9.40
CA GLY A 593 12.17 28.35 -7.98
C GLY A 593 10.88 29.01 -7.51
N TYR A 594 10.78 29.26 -6.21
CA TYR A 594 9.69 30.06 -5.63
C TYR A 594 10.10 31.52 -5.49
N LEU A 595 9.28 32.43 -6.04
CA LEU A 595 9.51 33.88 -6.04
C LEU A 595 9.70 34.39 -4.61
N GLY A 596 10.81 35.11 -4.36
CA GLY A 596 11.12 35.68 -3.04
C GLY A 596 11.30 34.66 -1.90
N ARG A 597 11.41 33.35 -2.18
CA ARG A 597 11.47 32.27 -1.17
C ARG A 597 12.69 31.35 -1.38
N PRO A 598 13.93 31.84 -1.17
CA PRO A 598 15.14 31.06 -1.41
C PRO A 598 15.26 29.82 -0.51
N GLY A 599 14.81 29.88 0.76
CA GLY A 599 14.83 28.73 1.68
C GLY A 599 13.96 27.56 1.21
N LEU A 600 12.68 27.83 0.92
CA LEU A 600 11.75 26.83 0.37
C LEU A 600 12.19 26.34 -1.03
N THR A 601 12.86 27.20 -1.79
CA THR A 601 13.48 26.81 -3.07
C THR A 601 14.61 25.80 -2.85
N ALA A 602 15.51 26.03 -1.88
CA ALA A 602 16.59 25.09 -1.56
C ALA A 602 16.09 23.78 -0.93
N GLU A 603 14.98 23.80 -0.19
CA GLU A 603 14.32 22.59 0.36
C GLU A 603 13.77 21.68 -0.75
N ARG A 604 13.21 22.26 -1.83
CA ARG A 604 12.49 21.52 -2.86
C ARG A 604 13.24 21.34 -4.17
N PHE A 605 14.06 22.29 -4.60
CA PHE A 605 14.90 22.20 -5.80
C PHE A 605 16.34 21.85 -5.39
N VAL A 606 16.51 20.61 -4.95
CA VAL A 606 17.78 20.08 -4.43
C VAL A 606 18.78 19.81 -5.55
N ALA A 607 20.06 19.64 -5.20
CA ALA A 607 21.09 19.23 -6.16
C ALA A 607 20.83 17.80 -6.68
N ASP A 608 21.08 17.56 -7.96
CA ASP A 608 20.97 16.26 -8.59
C ASP A 608 22.23 15.41 -8.29
N PRO A 609 22.13 14.25 -7.63
CA PRO A 609 23.28 13.39 -7.30
C PRO A 609 23.73 12.50 -8.46
N PHE A 610 23.04 12.54 -9.61
CA PHE A 610 23.34 11.77 -10.81
C PHE A 610 23.89 12.66 -11.95
N ALA A 611 23.52 13.94 -11.99
CA ALA A 611 23.97 14.92 -12.97
C ALA A 611 24.63 16.16 -12.32
N ALA A 612 25.96 16.21 -12.33
CA ALA A 612 26.73 17.27 -11.68
C ALA A 612 26.39 18.68 -12.21
N GLY A 613 26.04 19.59 -11.30
CA GLY A 613 25.62 20.96 -11.63
C GLY A 613 24.12 21.11 -11.94
N MET A 614 23.37 20.02 -12.05
CA MET A 614 21.92 20.05 -12.26
C MET A 614 21.15 20.07 -10.93
N ARG A 615 19.85 20.33 -11.02
CA ARG A 615 18.90 20.31 -9.90
C ARG A 615 17.78 19.32 -10.19
N MET A 616 17.18 18.79 -9.13
CA MET A 616 15.93 18.03 -9.18
C MET A 616 14.90 18.60 -8.20
N TYR A 617 13.64 18.68 -8.62
CA TYR A 617 12.50 19.08 -7.83
C TYR A 617 11.90 17.87 -7.07
N ARG A 618 11.85 17.98 -5.75
CA ARG A 618 11.23 17.05 -4.81
C ARG A 618 9.72 17.29 -4.77
N THR A 619 8.96 16.41 -5.41
CA THR A 619 7.50 16.58 -5.60
C THR A 619 6.68 16.38 -4.32
N GLY A 620 7.16 15.54 -3.40
CA GLY A 620 6.41 15.01 -2.26
C GLY A 620 5.39 13.93 -2.64
N ASP A 621 5.32 13.50 -3.90
CA ASP A 621 4.53 12.36 -4.35
C ASP A 621 5.29 11.04 -4.13
N LEU A 622 4.55 9.97 -3.84
CA LEU A 622 5.04 8.60 -3.78
C LEU A 622 4.63 7.86 -5.07
N VAL A 623 5.60 7.23 -5.72
CA VAL A 623 5.40 6.48 -6.97
C VAL A 623 6.13 5.14 -6.93
N ARG A 624 5.74 4.25 -7.84
CA ARG A 624 6.40 2.97 -8.14
C ARG A 624 6.68 2.92 -9.64
N ARG A 625 7.86 2.47 -10.07
CA ARG A 625 8.05 2.06 -11.47
C ARG A 625 7.59 0.60 -11.62
N ASN A 626 6.72 0.29 -12.56
CA ASN A 626 6.22 -1.08 -12.75
C ASN A 626 7.19 -1.93 -13.60
N LEU A 627 6.82 -3.17 -13.92
CA LEU A 627 7.72 -4.08 -14.67
C LEU A 627 7.81 -3.76 -16.18
N SER A 628 6.88 -2.97 -16.72
CA SER A 628 6.94 -2.43 -18.08
C SER A 628 7.86 -1.20 -18.19
N GLY A 629 8.21 -0.59 -17.05
CA GLY A 629 8.98 0.67 -16.97
C GLY A 629 8.13 1.91 -16.72
N GLU A 630 6.81 1.79 -16.71
CA GLU A 630 5.85 2.89 -16.48
C GLU A 630 5.82 3.29 -15.01
N LEU A 631 5.54 4.57 -14.73
CA LEU A 631 5.39 5.12 -13.38
C LEU A 631 3.93 5.05 -12.94
N GLU A 632 3.68 4.42 -11.79
CA GLU A 632 2.40 4.36 -11.10
C GLU A 632 2.39 5.35 -9.94
N PHE A 633 1.39 6.23 -9.89
CA PHE A 633 1.15 7.07 -8.72
C PHE A 633 0.59 6.22 -7.56
N VAL A 634 1.18 6.35 -6.37
CA VAL A 634 0.82 5.56 -5.18
C VAL A 634 0.14 6.41 -4.10
N GLY A 635 0.52 7.69 -3.98
CA GLY A 635 -0.01 8.61 -2.98
C GLY A 635 0.93 9.79 -2.75
N ARG A 636 0.86 10.42 -1.57
CA ARG A 636 1.78 11.49 -1.16
C ARG A 636 2.49 11.18 0.15
N ALA A 637 3.67 11.78 0.30
CA ALA A 637 4.48 11.75 1.52
C ALA A 637 4.15 12.91 2.48
N ASP A 638 3.55 13.99 1.97
CA ASP A 638 2.99 15.11 2.75
C ASP A 638 1.45 15.11 2.73
N GLU A 639 0.83 16.12 3.34
CA GLU A 639 -0.63 16.22 3.55
C GLU A 639 -1.36 17.01 2.45
N GLN A 640 -0.76 17.16 1.26
CA GLN A 640 -1.45 17.76 0.11
C GLN A 640 -2.51 16.83 -0.48
N VAL A 641 -3.60 17.42 -0.95
CA VAL A 641 -4.71 16.70 -1.60
C VAL A 641 -5.04 17.32 -2.96
N LYS A 642 -5.71 16.54 -3.82
CA LYS A 642 -6.22 16.97 -5.12
C LYS A 642 -7.73 16.86 -5.10
N VAL A 643 -8.42 17.99 -5.29
CA VAL A 643 -9.89 18.10 -5.19
C VAL A 643 -10.40 18.85 -6.42
N ARG A 644 -11.16 18.17 -7.29
CA ARG A 644 -11.73 18.74 -8.53
C ARG A 644 -10.68 19.42 -9.41
N GLY A 645 -9.53 18.77 -9.57
CA GLY A 645 -8.35 19.30 -10.27
C GLY A 645 -7.44 20.22 -9.45
N TYR A 646 -7.96 20.89 -8.42
CA TYR A 646 -7.17 21.83 -7.62
C TYR A 646 -6.23 21.11 -6.65
N ARG A 647 -4.96 21.52 -6.64
CA ARG A 647 -3.97 21.14 -5.62
C ARG A 647 -4.24 21.98 -4.37
N ILE A 648 -4.68 21.35 -3.29
CA ILE A 648 -4.99 22.01 -2.01
C ILE A 648 -4.02 21.51 -0.95
N GLU A 649 -3.32 22.45 -0.31
CA GLU A 649 -2.60 22.23 0.94
C GLU A 649 -3.63 22.36 2.07
N LEU A 650 -3.90 21.29 2.82
CA LEU A 650 -4.90 21.31 3.90
C LEU A 650 -4.60 22.43 4.91
N GLY A 651 -3.30 22.66 5.19
CA GLY A 651 -2.79 23.76 6.00
C GLY A 651 -3.16 25.18 5.54
N GLU A 652 -3.52 25.41 4.27
CA GLU A 652 -4.02 26.72 3.80
C GLU A 652 -5.46 26.96 4.28
N VAL A 653 -6.28 25.92 4.25
CA VAL A 653 -7.66 25.95 4.75
C VAL A 653 -7.67 26.03 6.29
N GLU A 654 -6.78 25.27 6.95
CA GLU A 654 -6.57 25.33 8.40
C GLU A 654 -6.12 26.72 8.87
N SER A 655 -5.14 27.30 8.18
CA SER A 655 -4.58 28.63 8.47
C SER A 655 -5.66 29.72 8.45
N VAL A 656 -6.49 29.76 7.40
CA VAL A 656 -7.61 30.71 7.32
C VAL A 656 -8.67 30.45 8.39
N ILE A 657 -9.07 29.20 8.60
CA ILE A 657 -10.09 28.89 9.62
C ILE A 657 -9.60 29.22 11.03
N ALA A 658 -8.29 29.09 11.29
CA ALA A 658 -7.65 29.47 12.55
C ALA A 658 -7.49 30.99 12.75
N THR A 659 -7.78 31.86 11.77
CA THR A 659 -7.87 33.31 12.01
C THR A 659 -9.21 33.74 12.62
N HIS A 660 -10.24 32.89 12.57
CA HIS A 660 -11.55 33.21 13.14
C HIS A 660 -11.48 33.25 14.69
N PRO A 661 -11.91 34.33 15.38
CA PRO A 661 -11.70 34.50 16.83
C PRO A 661 -12.28 33.40 17.76
N ALA A 662 -13.21 32.56 17.28
CA ALA A 662 -13.73 31.42 18.02
C ALA A 662 -12.91 30.11 17.84
N VAL A 663 -11.87 30.12 17.00
CA VAL A 663 -11.02 28.96 16.68
C VAL A 663 -9.60 29.18 17.23
N ARG A 664 -9.04 28.14 17.85
CA ARG A 664 -7.67 28.08 18.38
C ARG A 664 -6.74 27.32 17.46
N HIS A 665 -7.22 26.20 16.93
CA HIS A 665 -6.54 25.35 15.96
C HIS A 665 -7.61 24.79 15.02
N CYS A 666 -7.26 24.60 13.75
CA CYS A 666 -8.05 23.83 12.80
C CYS A 666 -7.20 22.68 12.28
N LEU A 667 -7.86 21.56 11.96
CA LEU A 667 -7.33 20.49 11.13
C LEU A 667 -8.34 20.27 10.00
N VAL A 668 -7.88 20.18 8.75
CA VAL A 668 -8.73 19.87 7.60
C VAL A 668 -8.31 18.53 7.02
N VAL A 669 -9.27 17.74 6.55
CA VAL A 669 -9.01 16.47 5.87
C VAL A 669 -9.80 16.43 4.56
N ALA A 670 -9.31 15.64 3.60
CA ALA A 670 -10.13 15.20 2.48
C ALA A 670 -10.87 13.91 2.86
N GLU A 671 -12.16 13.86 2.55
CA GLU A 671 -13.00 12.65 2.64
C GLU A 671 -13.50 12.27 1.25
N ASP A 672 -13.26 11.02 0.83
CA ASP A 672 -13.75 10.48 -0.43
C ASP A 672 -15.25 10.18 -0.35
N THR A 673 -16.03 10.84 -1.20
CA THR A 673 -17.48 10.65 -1.32
C THR A 673 -17.84 10.01 -2.67
N GLU A 674 -19.08 9.55 -2.86
CA GLU A 674 -19.56 9.07 -4.17
C GLU A 674 -19.52 10.16 -5.27
N ALA A 675 -19.39 11.44 -4.90
CA ALA A 675 -19.21 12.57 -5.81
C ALA A 675 -17.73 13.02 -5.96
N GLY A 676 -16.77 12.21 -5.47
CA GLY A 676 -15.34 12.54 -5.40
C GLY A 676 -14.90 13.08 -4.03
N PRO A 677 -13.62 13.48 -3.89
CA PRO A 677 -13.09 13.99 -2.63
C PRO A 677 -13.70 15.36 -2.27
N THR A 678 -13.99 15.55 -0.99
CA THR A 678 -14.51 16.80 -0.40
C THR A 678 -13.74 17.15 0.87
N LEU A 679 -13.84 18.39 1.35
CA LEU A 679 -13.11 18.84 2.54
C LEU A 679 -13.98 18.84 3.79
N ALA A 680 -13.47 18.27 4.88
CA ALA A 680 -14.06 18.32 6.20
C ALA A 680 -13.11 19.01 7.20
N ALA A 681 -13.64 19.89 8.06
CA ALA A 681 -12.84 20.69 8.98
C ALA A 681 -13.17 20.41 10.46
N TYR A 682 -12.11 20.15 11.22
CA TYR A 682 -12.13 19.96 12.65
C TYR A 682 -11.66 21.22 13.36
N LEU A 683 -12.46 21.66 14.33
CA LEU A 683 -12.33 22.97 14.97
C LEU A 683 -12.04 22.81 16.47
N VAL A 684 -10.92 23.36 16.93
CA VAL A 684 -10.62 23.52 18.36
C VAL A 684 -11.08 24.91 18.83
N PRO A 685 -11.95 25.05 19.84
CA PRO A 685 -12.42 26.36 20.31
C PRO A 685 -11.34 27.26 20.91
N ALA A 686 -11.49 28.57 20.72
CA ALA A 686 -10.67 29.60 21.35
C ALA A 686 -10.90 29.72 22.87
N ALA A 687 -9.84 30.00 23.63
CA ALA A 687 -9.93 30.22 25.06
C ALA A 687 -10.66 31.55 25.35
N GLY A 688 -11.87 31.45 25.90
CA GLY A 688 -12.80 32.57 26.06
C GLY A 688 -14.16 32.34 25.39
N ALA A 689 -14.22 31.47 24.38
CA ALA A 689 -15.47 30.99 23.76
C ALA A 689 -16.19 29.93 24.62
N GLY A 690 -16.18 30.13 25.95
CA GLY A 690 -16.76 29.24 26.95
C GLY A 690 -18.26 29.48 27.18
N PRO A 691 -19.04 28.45 27.55
CA PRO A 691 -20.50 28.50 27.51
C PRO A 691 -21.14 29.15 28.75
N SER A 692 -20.95 30.47 28.92
CA SER A 692 -21.72 31.29 29.88
C SER A 692 -23.16 31.55 29.40
N GLY A 693 -23.95 30.48 29.30
CA GLY A 693 -25.42 30.57 29.21
C GLY A 693 -26.05 30.54 27.82
N GLY A 694 -25.65 29.60 26.95
CA GLY A 694 -26.37 29.39 25.68
C GLY A 694 -25.75 28.33 24.77
N PRO A 695 -26.49 27.79 23.77
CA PRO A 695 -26.01 26.73 22.88
C PRO A 695 -25.19 27.28 21.69
N ALA A 696 -24.06 27.94 21.96
CA ALA A 696 -23.05 28.29 20.96
C ALA A 696 -21.70 28.62 21.62
N GLY A 697 -20.64 27.93 21.18
CA GLY A 697 -19.23 28.34 21.42
C GLY A 697 -18.41 28.36 20.13
N VAL A 698 -18.79 27.53 19.16
CA VAL A 698 -18.26 27.47 17.80
C VAL A 698 -19.46 27.35 16.88
N ARG A 699 -19.80 28.41 16.14
CA ARG A 699 -20.94 28.43 15.21
C ARG A 699 -20.45 28.00 13.82
N ILE A 700 -20.81 26.78 13.43
CA ILE A 700 -20.34 26.17 12.18
C ILE A 700 -20.68 27.04 10.97
N ASP A 701 -21.88 27.61 10.92
CA ASP A 701 -22.34 28.45 9.80
C ASP A 701 -21.51 29.75 9.68
N GLU A 702 -21.11 30.35 10.81
CA GLU A 702 -20.29 31.56 10.86
C GLU A 702 -18.84 31.27 10.47
N ILE A 703 -18.29 30.12 10.87
CA ILE A 703 -16.93 29.71 10.51
C ILE A 703 -16.84 29.24 9.06
N ARG A 704 -17.90 28.61 8.53
CA ARG A 704 -18.02 28.34 7.09
C ARG A 704 -18.13 29.63 6.29
N ALA A 705 -18.85 30.64 6.78
CA ALA A 705 -18.92 31.95 6.16
C ALA A 705 -17.56 32.70 6.20
N HIS A 706 -16.84 32.63 7.33
CA HIS A 706 -15.47 33.16 7.46
C HIS A 706 -14.51 32.49 6.48
N ALA A 707 -14.50 31.16 6.41
CA ALA A 707 -13.71 30.41 5.44
C ALA A 707 -14.01 30.85 3.99
N ALA A 708 -15.29 31.02 3.64
CA ALA A 708 -15.75 31.47 2.33
C ALA A 708 -15.49 32.96 2.03
N ALA A 709 -15.09 33.77 3.02
CA ALA A 709 -14.71 35.17 2.82
C ALA A 709 -13.26 35.35 2.35
N THR A 710 -12.38 34.38 2.64
CA THR A 710 -10.93 34.45 2.34
C THR A 710 -10.47 33.34 1.37
N LEU A 711 -11.12 32.18 1.36
CA LEU A 711 -10.80 31.05 0.48
C LEU A 711 -11.72 31.00 -0.77
N PRO A 712 -11.21 30.51 -1.92
CA PRO A 712 -12.05 30.09 -3.03
C PRO A 712 -13.05 28.99 -2.61
N GLU A 713 -14.23 28.93 -3.24
CA GLU A 713 -15.31 28.00 -2.86
C GLU A 713 -14.87 26.53 -2.79
N TYR A 714 -14.02 26.08 -3.71
CA TYR A 714 -13.51 24.69 -3.74
C TYR A 714 -12.57 24.33 -2.57
N MET A 715 -12.10 25.32 -1.80
CA MET A 715 -11.34 25.15 -0.56
C MET A 715 -12.23 25.24 0.69
N VAL A 716 -13.51 25.60 0.58
CA VAL A 716 -14.41 25.75 1.74
C VAL A 716 -14.94 24.38 2.18
N PRO A 717 -14.79 23.98 3.46
CA PRO A 717 -15.27 22.69 3.94
C PRO A 717 -16.79 22.53 3.85
N SER A 718 -17.23 21.31 3.51
CA SER A 718 -18.63 20.92 3.39
C SER A 718 -19.19 20.22 4.64
N ALA A 719 -18.31 19.69 5.52
CA ALA A 719 -18.68 19.06 6.77
C ALA A 719 -17.73 19.52 7.89
N PHE A 720 -18.21 19.51 9.15
CA PHE A 720 -17.45 20.03 10.28
C PHE A 720 -17.57 19.15 11.53
N GLY A 721 -16.51 19.12 12.34
CA GLY A 721 -16.50 18.57 13.69
C GLY A 721 -15.89 19.56 14.68
N VAL A 722 -16.42 19.64 15.90
CA VAL A 722 -15.80 20.44 16.98
C VAL A 722 -15.11 19.47 17.94
N ILE A 723 -13.79 19.64 18.11
CA ILE A 723 -12.93 18.76 18.92
C ILE A 723 -12.22 19.57 20.01
N PRO A 724 -11.96 19.02 21.21
CA PRO A 724 -11.36 19.77 22.31
C PRO A 724 -9.88 20.10 22.07
N GLU A 725 -9.20 19.27 21.27
CA GLU A 725 -7.81 19.39 20.82
C GLU A 725 -7.63 18.52 19.57
N ILE A 726 -6.60 18.79 18.75
CA ILE A 726 -6.26 17.92 17.61
C ILE A 726 -5.70 16.60 18.17
N PRO A 727 -6.28 15.43 17.86
CA PRO A 727 -5.81 14.18 18.43
C PRO A 727 -4.45 13.78 17.86
N LEU A 728 -3.48 13.57 18.75
CA LEU A 728 -2.14 13.10 18.39
C LEU A 728 -1.93 11.68 18.92
N THR A 729 -1.34 10.83 18.08
CA THR A 729 -0.77 9.53 18.48
C THR A 729 0.30 9.71 19.55
N VAL A 730 0.68 8.62 20.22
CA VAL A 730 1.79 8.55 21.20
C VAL A 730 3.16 9.01 20.62
N SER A 731 3.26 9.20 19.31
CA SER A 731 4.45 9.72 18.61
C SER A 731 4.44 11.24 18.35
N GLY A 732 3.38 11.95 18.76
CA GLY A 732 3.18 13.37 18.46
C GLY A 732 2.65 13.67 17.06
N LYS A 733 2.39 12.65 16.23
CA LYS A 733 1.77 12.77 14.90
C LYS A 733 0.26 12.65 14.99
N LEU A 734 -0.48 13.35 14.11
CA LEU A 734 -1.94 13.30 13.97
C LEU A 734 -2.52 11.86 13.96
N ASP A 735 -3.50 11.59 14.81
CA ASP A 735 -4.30 10.36 14.77
C ASP A 735 -5.61 10.58 14.00
N ARG A 736 -5.57 10.32 12.69
CA ARG A 736 -6.74 10.42 11.80
C ARG A 736 -7.86 9.41 12.13
N ARG A 737 -7.63 8.40 12.98
CA ARG A 737 -8.67 7.45 13.42
C ARG A 737 -9.38 7.90 14.70
N ALA A 738 -8.79 8.85 15.44
CA ALA A 738 -9.39 9.47 16.62
C ALA A 738 -10.20 10.73 16.31
N LEU A 739 -10.23 11.17 15.05
CA LEU A 739 -11.16 12.19 14.57
C LEU A 739 -12.59 11.62 14.58
N PRO A 740 -13.59 12.32 15.17
CA PRO A 740 -14.98 11.92 15.07
C PRO A 740 -15.47 12.12 13.62
N PRO A 741 -16.43 11.32 13.11
CA PRO A 741 -17.01 11.59 11.79
C PRO A 741 -17.61 13.02 11.75
N PRO A 742 -17.33 13.81 10.70
CA PRO A 742 -17.77 15.19 10.64
C PRO A 742 -19.28 15.22 10.36
N THR A 743 -19.99 16.20 10.92
CA THR A 743 -21.46 16.17 10.98
C THR A 743 -22.09 17.05 9.90
N PRO A 744 -22.88 16.48 8.95
CA PRO A 744 -23.88 17.23 8.19
C PRO A 744 -25.00 17.71 9.13
N VAL A 745 -25.50 18.93 8.95
CA VAL A 745 -26.16 19.71 10.02
C VAL A 745 -27.64 19.31 10.30
N ALA A 746 -27.92 18.58 11.40
CA ALA A 746 -29.27 18.24 11.99
C ALA A 746 -29.21 17.74 13.50
N ALA A 747 -30.31 17.38 14.24
CA ALA A 747 -30.29 17.31 15.76
C ALA A 747 -31.26 16.39 16.67
N ARG A 748 -30.70 15.70 17.75
CA ARG A 748 -31.17 15.31 19.18
C ARG A 748 -32.24 14.18 19.46
N GLY A 749 -32.52 13.52 20.65
CA GLY A 749 -32.19 13.54 22.14
C GLY A 749 -32.69 12.28 23.03
N HIS A 750 -32.71 12.26 24.42
CA HIS A 750 -32.70 11.02 25.33
C HIS A 750 -33.56 10.93 26.70
N ARG A 751 -33.39 9.93 27.65
CA ARG A 751 -34.35 9.45 28.77
C ARG A 751 -33.80 9.17 30.23
N GLN A 752 -34.50 9.58 31.33
CA GLN A 752 -34.18 9.44 32.81
C GLN A 752 -34.18 8.03 33.54
N PRO A 753 -33.57 7.85 34.76
CA PRO A 753 -33.32 6.56 35.48
C PRO A 753 -34.20 6.14 36.70
N ALA A 754 -34.01 4.93 37.29
CA ALA A 754 -34.94 4.33 38.29
C ALA A 754 -34.38 3.72 39.62
N THR A 755 -33.35 2.86 39.63
CA THR A 755 -32.90 2.12 40.86
C THR A 755 -31.79 2.81 41.66
N GLU A 756 -31.41 2.31 42.85
CA GLU A 756 -30.37 2.94 43.69
C GLU A 756 -28.95 2.69 43.17
N ILE A 757 -28.66 1.49 42.67
CA ILE A 757 -27.38 1.21 42.00
C ILE A 757 -27.33 1.98 40.67
N GLU A 758 -28.44 2.08 39.93
CA GLU A 758 -28.54 2.98 38.76
C GLU A 758 -28.27 4.45 39.13
N ARG A 759 -28.91 5.01 40.16
CA ARG A 759 -28.66 6.40 40.59
C ARG A 759 -27.18 6.64 40.90
N ARG A 760 -26.52 5.67 41.56
CA ARG A 760 -25.07 5.73 41.82
C ARG A 760 -24.23 5.57 40.55
N MET A 761 -24.69 4.82 39.54
CA MET A 761 -24.03 4.73 38.24
C MET A 761 -24.23 6.00 37.39
N CYS A 762 -25.44 6.57 37.33
CA CYS A 762 -25.68 7.88 36.72
C CYS A 762 -24.82 8.97 37.41
N ALA A 763 -24.71 8.95 38.74
CA ALA A 763 -23.87 9.88 39.50
C ALA A 763 -22.36 9.63 39.33
N ILE A 764 -21.92 8.41 39.00
CA ILE A 764 -20.52 8.13 38.63
C ILE A 764 -20.26 8.58 37.18
N PHE A 765 -21.19 8.35 36.26
CA PHE A 765 -21.10 8.86 34.88
C PHE A 765 -21.04 10.40 34.89
N ALA A 766 -21.92 11.08 35.62
CA ALA A 766 -21.92 12.56 35.74
C ALA A 766 -20.57 13.11 36.21
N ARG A 767 -20.00 12.53 37.28
CA ARG A 767 -18.65 12.86 37.77
C ARG A 767 -17.56 12.58 36.76
N LEU A 768 -17.60 11.42 36.11
CA LEU A 768 -16.60 11.01 35.12
C LEU A 768 -16.54 11.95 33.91
N PHE A 769 -17.70 12.49 33.51
CA PHE A 769 -17.85 13.50 32.45
C PHE A 769 -17.88 14.95 32.99
N GLY A 770 -17.41 15.18 34.22
CA GLY A 770 -17.10 16.52 34.77
C GLY A 770 -18.31 17.40 35.12
N ARG A 771 -19.48 16.81 35.40
CA ARG A 771 -20.73 17.54 35.69
C ARG A 771 -21.12 17.44 37.16
N ASP A 772 -20.32 18.04 38.04
CA ASP A 772 -20.51 17.99 39.49
C ASP A 772 -21.45 19.07 40.07
N GLU A 773 -21.85 20.08 39.28
CA GLU A 773 -22.94 20.99 39.63
C GLU A 773 -24.01 21.02 38.51
N GLY A 774 -25.21 20.52 38.81
CA GLY A 774 -26.36 20.50 37.90
C GLY A 774 -26.75 19.09 37.41
N TRP A 775 -27.74 18.47 38.06
CA TRP A 775 -28.37 17.24 37.61
C TRP A 775 -29.34 17.49 36.42
N ASP A 776 -29.76 16.40 35.76
CA ASP A 776 -30.78 16.31 34.69
C ASP A 776 -30.36 16.45 33.22
N ARG A 777 -29.37 15.64 32.78
CA ARG A 777 -29.40 14.95 31.45
C ARG A 777 -28.35 13.84 31.28
N ILE A 778 -28.31 12.89 32.22
CA ILE A 778 -27.74 11.54 31.98
C ILE A 778 -28.79 10.51 32.40
N GLY A 779 -29.27 9.77 31.41
CA GLY A 779 -30.30 8.75 31.52
C GLY A 779 -29.87 7.39 32.06
N ALA A 780 -30.84 6.50 32.31
CA ALA A 780 -30.56 5.09 32.63
C ALA A 780 -30.10 4.27 31.41
N ASP A 781 -30.54 4.68 30.22
CA ASP A 781 -30.20 4.05 28.93
C ASP A 781 -29.20 4.88 28.12
N ASP A 782 -28.80 6.05 28.62
CA ASP A 782 -27.83 6.90 27.92
C ASP A 782 -26.50 6.16 27.89
N SER A 783 -26.11 5.75 26.68
CA SER A 783 -24.90 4.95 26.46
C SER A 783 -23.66 5.71 26.88
N PHE A 784 -22.79 5.05 27.64
CA PHE A 784 -21.48 5.53 28.01
C PHE A 784 -20.71 6.09 26.81
N PHE A 785 -20.76 5.40 25.68
CA PHE A 785 -20.12 5.80 24.42
C PHE A 785 -20.91 6.92 23.71
N GLY A 786 -22.24 6.88 23.78
CA GLY A 786 -23.11 7.96 23.27
C GLY A 786 -22.98 9.29 24.01
N LEU A 787 -22.46 9.27 25.26
CA LEU A 787 -22.11 10.45 26.06
C LEU A 787 -20.66 10.93 25.85
N GLY A 788 -19.91 10.35 24.91
CA GLY A 788 -18.51 10.69 24.64
C GLY A 788 -17.49 9.85 25.42
N GLY A 789 -17.92 8.76 26.06
CA GLY A 789 -17.03 7.78 26.68
C GLY A 789 -16.17 7.05 25.66
N HIS A 790 -14.87 6.97 25.91
CA HIS A 790 -13.89 6.25 25.11
C HIS A 790 -13.01 5.38 26.03
N SER A 791 -12.16 4.51 25.47
CA SER A 791 -11.45 3.44 26.21
C SER A 791 -10.69 3.92 27.46
N LEU A 792 -10.14 5.13 27.44
CA LEU A 792 -9.42 5.72 28.59
C LEU A 792 -10.38 6.17 29.71
N LEU A 793 -11.53 6.74 29.36
CA LEU A 793 -12.60 7.00 30.31
C LEU A 793 -13.27 5.71 30.78
N ALA A 794 -13.36 4.66 29.95
CA ALA A 794 -13.85 3.36 30.36
C ALA A 794 -12.96 2.75 31.46
N ALA A 795 -11.63 2.91 31.36
CA ALA A 795 -10.69 2.53 32.41
C ALA A 795 -10.89 3.33 33.72
N ARG A 796 -11.11 4.65 33.62
CA ARG A 796 -11.45 5.49 34.81
C ARG A 796 -12.81 5.15 35.41
N LEU A 797 -13.83 4.85 34.58
CA LEU A 797 -15.14 4.39 35.02
C LEU A 797 -15.01 3.07 35.79
N VAL A 798 -14.28 2.12 35.23
CA VAL A 798 -13.93 0.85 35.89
C VAL A 798 -13.22 1.10 37.22
N ALA A 799 -12.25 2.01 37.29
CA ALA A 799 -11.58 2.36 38.55
C ALA A 799 -12.53 2.98 39.60
N GLN A 800 -13.47 3.83 39.19
CA GLN A 800 -14.49 4.38 40.10
C GLN A 800 -15.52 3.32 40.51
N ILE A 801 -15.93 2.41 39.63
CA ILE A 801 -16.82 1.26 39.95
C ILE A 801 -16.14 0.30 40.93
N ARG A 802 -14.87 -0.06 40.67
CA ARG A 802 -14.02 -0.86 41.58
C ARG A 802 -13.96 -0.23 42.96
N THR A 803 -13.74 1.08 43.04
CA THR A 803 -13.63 1.84 44.30
C THR A 803 -14.98 1.97 45.03
N ALA A 804 -16.06 2.27 44.32
CA ALA A 804 -17.37 2.54 44.91
C ALA A 804 -18.11 1.26 45.39
N PHE A 805 -17.77 0.10 44.84
CA PHE A 805 -18.47 -1.16 45.14
C PHE A 805 -17.58 -2.35 45.53
N ALA A 806 -16.24 -2.23 45.52
CA ALA A 806 -15.30 -3.29 45.87
C ALA A 806 -15.53 -4.60 45.07
N VAL A 807 -15.35 -4.51 43.74
CA VAL A 807 -15.53 -5.60 42.77
C VAL A 807 -14.49 -5.51 41.64
N GLU A 808 -14.04 -6.65 41.10
CA GLU A 808 -13.12 -6.71 39.95
C GLU A 808 -13.87 -6.54 38.62
N CYS A 809 -14.19 -5.29 38.26
CA CYS A 809 -14.79 -4.95 36.96
C CYS A 809 -13.72 -4.77 35.87
N THR A 810 -13.94 -5.27 34.65
CA THR A 810 -13.04 -5.07 33.50
C THR A 810 -13.60 -4.03 32.52
N VAL A 811 -12.73 -3.45 31.68
CA VAL A 811 -13.15 -2.48 30.65
C VAL A 811 -14.10 -3.09 29.64
N ARG A 812 -13.89 -4.36 29.23
CA ARG A 812 -14.81 -5.08 28.33
C ARG A 812 -16.24 -5.11 28.86
N ALA A 813 -16.41 -5.26 30.17
CA ALA A 813 -17.73 -5.32 30.78
C ALA A 813 -18.46 -3.94 30.80
N VAL A 814 -17.75 -2.84 30.51
CA VAL A 814 -18.36 -1.53 30.17
C VAL A 814 -18.91 -1.51 28.73
N PHE A 815 -18.32 -2.26 27.80
CA PHE A 815 -18.86 -2.41 26.44
C PHE A 815 -20.05 -3.38 26.39
N ASP A 816 -20.01 -4.48 27.16
CA ASP A 816 -21.06 -5.52 27.13
C ASP A 816 -22.42 -5.05 27.70
N ALA A 817 -22.44 -3.99 28.51
CA ALA A 817 -23.67 -3.47 29.14
C ALA A 817 -23.60 -1.93 29.35
N PRO A 818 -23.54 -1.13 28.27
CA PRO A 818 -22.91 0.20 28.27
C PRO A 818 -23.76 1.35 28.81
N THR A 819 -24.71 1.09 29.73
CA THR A 819 -25.57 2.12 30.33
C THR A 819 -25.55 2.02 31.85
N PRO A 820 -25.95 3.07 32.61
CA PRO A 820 -26.05 2.99 34.06
C PRO A 820 -26.91 1.82 34.58
N ALA A 821 -27.98 1.46 33.86
CA ALA A 821 -28.79 0.27 34.17
C ALA A 821 -28.11 -1.04 33.78
N GLY A 822 -27.25 -1.06 32.75
CA GLY A 822 -26.46 -2.21 32.37
C GLY A 822 -25.41 -2.62 33.42
N LEU A 823 -24.60 -1.66 33.85
CA LEU A 823 -23.46 -1.91 34.75
C LEU A 823 -23.86 -2.21 36.20
N ALA A 824 -25.02 -1.71 36.65
CA ALA A 824 -25.56 -2.04 37.96
C ALA A 824 -25.67 -3.57 38.19
N ARG A 825 -26.21 -4.29 37.20
CA ARG A 825 -26.40 -5.75 37.22
C ARG A 825 -25.12 -6.57 37.09
N LEU A 826 -23.99 -5.93 36.76
CA LEU A 826 -22.70 -6.58 36.55
C LEU A 826 -21.89 -6.65 37.84
N VAL A 827 -21.85 -5.53 38.57
CA VAL A 827 -21.16 -5.36 39.86
C VAL A 827 -21.50 -6.49 40.83
N GLU A 828 -22.77 -6.87 40.91
CA GLU A 828 -23.30 -7.88 41.82
C GLU A 828 -22.66 -9.28 41.64
N ARG A 829 -22.05 -9.58 40.48
CA ARG A 829 -21.44 -10.88 40.18
C ARG A 829 -19.94 -10.98 40.49
N LEU A 830 -19.23 -9.86 40.68
CA LEU A 830 -17.76 -9.81 40.58
C LEU A 830 -17.03 -9.72 41.93
N ARG A 831 -17.58 -10.37 42.96
CA ARG A 831 -17.19 -10.22 44.39
C ARG A 831 -16.51 -11.47 44.99
N ALA A 832 -15.91 -12.34 44.17
CA ALA A 832 -15.85 -13.78 44.47
C ALA A 832 -14.58 -14.60 44.07
N GLY A 833 -13.34 -14.06 44.03
CA GLY A 833 -12.14 -14.93 43.93
C GLY A 833 -10.78 -14.28 43.60
N SER A 834 -9.67 -14.98 43.88
CA SER A 834 -8.26 -14.55 43.66
C SER A 834 -7.30 -15.76 43.60
N GLY A 835 -6.03 -15.63 43.17
CA GLY A 835 -5.06 -16.76 43.12
C GLY A 835 -3.55 -16.39 43.00
N PRO A 836 -2.58 -17.35 43.13
CA PRO A 836 -1.13 -17.06 43.14
C PRO A 836 -0.16 -18.05 42.39
N ALA A 837 1.13 -17.67 42.32
CA ALA A 837 2.36 -18.50 42.15
C ALA A 837 2.63 -19.20 40.79
N ASP A 838 3.87 -19.70 40.57
CA ASP A 838 4.30 -20.41 39.35
C ASP A 838 3.84 -21.88 39.32
N THR A 839 3.41 -22.36 38.14
CA THR A 839 2.61 -23.59 37.98
C THR A 839 2.85 -24.39 36.69
N ARG A 840 4.01 -24.28 35.99
CA ARG A 840 4.20 -24.92 34.66
C ARG A 840 3.87 -26.44 34.66
N PRO A 841 2.80 -26.91 33.96
CA PRO A 841 2.43 -28.32 33.99
C PRO A 841 3.43 -29.19 33.22
N ARG A 842 3.81 -30.34 33.80
CA ARG A 842 4.70 -31.30 33.15
C ARG A 842 3.93 -32.16 32.14
N LEU A 843 4.61 -32.52 31.04
CA LEU A 843 4.11 -33.50 30.07
C LEU A 843 4.47 -34.91 30.56
N THR A 844 3.46 -35.71 30.87
CA THR A 844 3.54 -37.03 31.50
C THR A 844 2.65 -38.05 30.79
N GLY A 845 3.11 -39.30 30.69
CA GLY A 845 2.30 -40.42 30.19
C GLY A 845 1.34 -40.90 31.26
N GLU A 846 0.12 -40.38 31.27
CA GLU A 846 -0.90 -40.63 32.31
C GLU A 846 -2.13 -41.36 31.75
N ALA A 847 -2.79 -42.16 32.60
CA ALA A 847 -4.02 -42.88 32.25
C ALA A 847 -5.05 -41.95 31.59
N ARG A 848 -5.37 -42.21 30.31
CA ARG A 848 -6.18 -41.33 29.46
C ARG A 848 -7.68 -41.52 29.67
N PRO A 849 -8.51 -40.49 29.46
CA PRO A 849 -9.96 -40.68 29.35
C PRO A 849 -10.28 -41.55 28.13
N ALA A 850 -11.44 -42.23 28.15
CA ALA A 850 -11.91 -43.08 27.06
C ALA A 850 -12.12 -42.34 25.71
N ARG A 851 -12.09 -41.00 25.72
CA ARG A 851 -12.15 -40.12 24.55
C ARG A 851 -11.05 -39.05 24.67
N PRO A 852 -9.80 -39.33 24.25
CA PRO A 852 -8.71 -38.34 24.30
C PRO A 852 -9.01 -37.15 23.36
N PRO A 853 -8.80 -35.90 23.79
CA PRO A 853 -9.12 -34.72 22.97
C PRO A 853 -8.12 -34.54 21.82
N LEU A 854 -8.52 -33.79 20.80
CA LEU A 854 -7.62 -33.29 19.75
C LEU A 854 -6.74 -32.14 20.29
N SER A 855 -5.52 -32.01 19.76
CA SER A 855 -4.72 -30.78 19.93
C SER A 855 -5.42 -29.58 19.25
N TYR A 856 -5.04 -28.34 19.56
CA TYR A 856 -5.69 -27.17 18.98
C TYR A 856 -5.63 -27.15 17.44
N SER A 857 -4.50 -27.52 16.86
CA SER A 857 -4.30 -27.53 15.41
C SER A 857 -4.91 -28.76 14.73
N GLN A 858 -4.99 -29.91 15.41
CA GLN A 858 -5.85 -31.01 14.96
C GLN A 858 -7.33 -30.58 14.94
N LEU A 859 -7.80 -29.88 15.97
CA LEU A 859 -9.17 -29.36 16.03
C LEU A 859 -9.43 -28.32 14.92
N ALA A 860 -8.44 -27.49 14.59
CA ALA A 860 -8.52 -26.56 13.46
C ALA A 860 -8.58 -27.30 12.10
N MET A 861 -7.76 -28.34 11.89
CA MET A 861 -7.84 -29.19 10.70
C MET A 861 -9.17 -29.95 10.60
N TRP A 862 -9.67 -30.50 11.72
CA TRP A 862 -11.00 -31.14 11.81
C TRP A 862 -12.13 -30.17 11.45
N PHE A 863 -12.11 -28.95 11.99
CA PHE A 863 -13.10 -27.93 11.66
C PHE A 863 -13.04 -27.55 10.17
N GLN A 864 -11.85 -27.45 9.57
CA GLN A 864 -11.71 -27.23 8.13
C GLN A 864 -12.28 -28.40 7.31
N TYR A 865 -11.97 -29.64 7.67
CA TYR A 865 -12.53 -30.83 7.03
C TYR A 865 -14.06 -30.84 7.08
N ARG A 866 -14.67 -30.55 8.24
CA ARG A 866 -16.13 -30.50 8.40
C ARG A 866 -16.79 -29.28 7.72
N MET A 867 -16.07 -28.16 7.54
CA MET A 867 -16.56 -26.97 6.84
C MET A 867 -16.35 -27.00 5.31
N ARG A 868 -15.42 -27.83 4.80
CA ARG A 868 -15.02 -27.85 3.39
C ARG A 868 -15.30 -29.19 2.69
N GLY A 869 -15.59 -30.25 3.45
CA GLY A 869 -15.58 -31.62 2.98
C GLY A 869 -14.17 -32.22 2.93
N ALA A 870 -14.11 -33.55 2.77
CA ALA A 870 -12.86 -34.27 2.61
C ALA A 870 -12.09 -33.79 1.37
N ASN A 871 -10.78 -33.58 1.51
CA ASN A 871 -9.91 -33.05 0.46
C ASN A 871 -8.45 -33.48 0.69
N ASP A 872 -7.58 -33.20 -0.28
CA ASP A 872 -6.18 -33.64 -0.34
C ASP A 872 -5.16 -32.53 0.02
N VAL A 873 -5.62 -31.42 0.61
CA VAL A 873 -4.78 -30.24 0.92
C VAL A 873 -3.82 -30.49 2.11
N PHE A 874 -4.20 -31.38 3.02
CA PHE A 874 -3.39 -31.78 4.18
C PHE A 874 -2.62 -33.10 3.96
N ASN A 875 -2.38 -33.48 2.71
CA ASN A 875 -1.59 -34.67 2.39
C ASN A 875 -0.08 -34.38 2.41
N MET A 876 0.63 -35.01 3.35
CA MET A 876 2.08 -35.09 3.32
C MET A 876 2.52 -36.36 2.57
N ALA A 877 3.56 -36.26 1.74
CA ALA A 877 4.05 -37.37 0.93
C ALA A 877 5.56 -37.54 1.10
N LEU A 878 5.98 -38.75 1.46
CA LEU A 878 7.38 -39.18 1.48
C LEU A 878 7.59 -40.19 0.36
N ALA A 879 8.55 -39.95 -0.54
CA ALA A 879 8.94 -40.90 -1.57
C ALA A 879 10.40 -41.35 -1.36
N LEU A 880 10.60 -42.66 -1.26
CA LEU A 880 11.91 -43.28 -1.07
C LEU A 880 12.18 -44.21 -2.26
N ARG A 881 13.22 -43.92 -3.04
CA ARG A 881 13.72 -44.80 -4.10
C ARG A 881 14.69 -45.80 -3.49
N PHE A 882 14.45 -47.08 -3.73
CA PHE A 882 15.30 -48.21 -3.35
C PHE A 882 15.98 -48.76 -4.60
N THR A 883 17.28 -49.02 -4.51
CA THR A 883 18.06 -49.66 -5.59
C THR A 883 18.86 -50.82 -5.02
N GLY A 884 18.61 -52.02 -5.54
CA GLY A 884 19.09 -53.31 -5.03
C GLY A 884 17.94 -54.26 -4.61
N PRO A 885 18.26 -55.43 -4.05
CA PRO A 885 17.31 -56.50 -3.75
C PRO A 885 16.44 -56.17 -2.51
N LEU A 886 15.32 -55.49 -2.74
CA LEU A 886 14.33 -55.11 -1.73
C LEU A 886 13.35 -56.27 -1.48
N ASP A 887 13.26 -56.73 -0.23
CA ASP A 887 12.22 -57.68 0.18
C ASP A 887 10.96 -56.90 0.59
N ALA A 888 9.93 -56.96 -0.26
CA ALA A 888 8.66 -56.28 -0.04
C ALA A 888 7.84 -56.85 1.13
N GLY A 889 8.03 -58.13 1.48
CA GLY A 889 7.38 -58.77 2.63
C GLY A 889 8.00 -58.31 3.95
N VAL A 890 9.34 -58.25 4.01
CA VAL A 890 10.09 -57.67 5.13
C VAL A 890 9.77 -56.17 5.27
N LEU A 891 9.66 -55.42 4.16
CA LEU A 891 9.24 -54.02 4.19
C LEU A 891 7.82 -53.84 4.74
N THR A 892 6.89 -54.71 4.34
CA THR A 892 5.51 -54.71 4.86
C THR A 892 5.47 -55.04 6.35
N ALA A 893 6.23 -56.04 6.80
CA ALA A 893 6.36 -56.37 8.22
C ALA A 893 6.94 -55.20 9.03
N ALA A 894 7.98 -54.55 8.51
CA ALA A 894 8.64 -53.41 9.15
C ALA A 894 7.72 -52.18 9.26
N LEU A 895 6.97 -51.84 8.20
CA LEU A 895 5.96 -50.78 8.24
C LEU A 895 4.90 -51.04 9.32
N ASN A 896 4.45 -52.29 9.45
CA ASN A 896 3.47 -52.67 10.48
C ASN A 896 4.03 -52.61 11.91
N ASP A 897 5.32 -52.90 12.12
CA ASP A 897 5.97 -52.68 13.42
C ASP A 897 6.01 -51.20 13.82
N VAL A 898 6.27 -50.29 12.86
CA VAL A 898 6.24 -48.83 13.10
C VAL A 898 4.82 -48.33 13.42
N VAL A 899 3.80 -48.86 12.74
CA VAL A 899 2.37 -48.56 13.02
C VAL A 899 1.93 -49.08 14.39
N ALA A 900 2.43 -50.25 14.82
CA ALA A 900 2.17 -50.77 16.16
C ALA A 900 2.81 -49.89 17.26
N ARG A 901 4.04 -49.42 17.01
CA ARG A 901 4.85 -48.58 17.92
C ARG A 901 4.27 -47.18 18.15
N HIS A 902 3.70 -46.55 17.13
CA HIS A 902 3.24 -45.16 17.18
C HIS A 902 1.72 -45.06 17.07
N GLU A 903 1.07 -44.74 18.18
CA GLU A 903 -0.39 -44.80 18.30
C GLU A 903 -1.11 -43.88 17.31
N VAL A 904 -0.48 -42.76 16.96
CA VAL A 904 -1.03 -41.77 16.04
C VAL A 904 -1.26 -42.32 14.63
N LEU A 905 -0.43 -43.28 14.17
CA LEU A 905 -0.59 -43.92 12.86
C LEU A 905 -1.79 -44.89 12.80
N ARG A 906 -2.26 -45.32 13.98
CA ARG A 906 -3.48 -46.13 14.17
C ARG A 906 -4.61 -45.33 14.81
N THR A 907 -4.66 -44.02 14.59
CA THR A 907 -5.69 -43.11 15.13
C THR A 907 -6.59 -42.54 14.03
N ASN A 908 -7.91 -42.65 14.23
CA ASN A 908 -8.94 -41.90 13.50
C ASN A 908 -9.50 -40.75 14.38
N PHE A 909 -10.17 -39.80 13.74
CA PHE A 909 -10.81 -38.67 14.42
C PHE A 909 -12.32 -38.77 14.26
N VAL A 910 -13.04 -38.84 15.38
CA VAL A 910 -14.47 -39.18 15.38
C VAL A 910 -15.23 -38.24 16.30
N GLU A 911 -16.48 -37.94 15.97
CA GLU A 911 -17.33 -37.04 16.75
C GLU A 911 -18.26 -37.81 17.70
N HIS A 912 -18.52 -37.25 18.88
CA HIS A 912 -19.60 -37.66 19.76
C HIS A 912 -20.13 -36.44 20.50
N ASP A 913 -21.46 -36.29 20.59
CA ASP A 913 -22.13 -35.12 21.20
C ASP A 913 -21.60 -33.76 20.70
N GLY A 914 -21.29 -33.67 19.39
CA GLY A 914 -20.73 -32.47 18.75
C GLY A 914 -19.23 -32.24 19.00
N MET A 915 -18.56 -33.09 19.78
CA MET A 915 -17.15 -32.94 20.15
C MET A 915 -16.27 -34.01 19.48
N PRO A 916 -15.21 -33.64 18.75
CA PRO A 916 -14.26 -34.60 18.18
C PRO A 916 -13.29 -35.13 19.22
N TYR A 917 -12.90 -36.39 19.08
CA TYR A 917 -11.90 -37.08 19.89
C TYR A 917 -11.02 -38.02 19.05
N GLN A 918 -9.86 -38.41 19.59
CA GLN A 918 -8.92 -39.34 18.97
C GLN A 918 -9.34 -40.78 19.28
N HIS A 919 -9.79 -41.52 18.26
CA HIS A 919 -10.08 -42.95 18.36
C HIS A 919 -8.85 -43.75 17.96
N VAL A 920 -8.14 -44.29 18.95
CA VAL A 920 -6.92 -45.08 18.74
C VAL A 920 -7.28 -46.56 18.63
N HIS A 921 -7.14 -47.15 17.44
CA HIS A 921 -7.38 -48.58 17.22
C HIS A 921 -6.36 -49.42 17.99
N ARG A 922 -6.80 -50.51 18.62
CA ARG A 922 -5.91 -51.42 19.37
C ARG A 922 -4.82 -52.03 18.48
N GLU A 923 -5.23 -52.50 17.32
CA GLU A 923 -4.38 -53.06 16.27
C GLU A 923 -4.84 -52.49 14.93
N LEU A 924 -3.88 -52.19 14.06
CA LEU A 924 -4.10 -51.81 12.66
C LEU A 924 -3.02 -52.50 11.84
N ARG A 925 -3.40 -53.05 10.68
CA ARG A 925 -2.45 -53.58 9.70
C ARG A 925 -2.59 -52.81 8.39
N LEU A 926 -1.45 -52.46 7.81
CA LEU A 926 -1.34 -51.87 6.49
C LEU A 926 -0.80 -52.95 5.54
N GLU A 927 -1.50 -53.17 4.43
CA GLU A 927 -1.00 -53.93 3.29
C GLU A 927 -0.64 -52.92 2.19
N PRO A 928 0.66 -52.67 1.91
CA PRO A 928 1.08 -51.70 0.90
C PRO A 928 0.57 -52.08 -0.49
N VAL A 929 0.00 -51.11 -1.20
CA VAL A 929 -0.43 -51.35 -2.59
C VAL A 929 0.80 -51.49 -3.47
N VAL A 930 1.07 -52.69 -3.96
CA VAL A 930 2.15 -52.92 -4.95
C VAL A 930 1.64 -52.59 -6.35
N THR A 931 2.41 -51.90 -7.16
CA THR A 931 2.02 -51.53 -8.53
C THR A 931 3.23 -51.43 -9.43
N GLU A 932 3.22 -52.13 -10.57
CA GLU A 932 4.24 -51.98 -11.61
C GLU A 932 4.03 -50.68 -12.39
N VAL A 933 5.09 -49.91 -12.60
CA VAL A 933 5.05 -48.59 -13.25
C VAL A 933 6.23 -48.45 -14.20
N ALA A 934 5.98 -48.02 -15.44
CA ALA A 934 7.06 -47.64 -16.37
C ALA A 934 7.77 -46.36 -15.86
N ALA A 935 9.08 -46.27 -16.00
CA ALA A 935 9.88 -45.19 -15.39
C ALA A 935 9.43 -43.78 -15.82
N GLU A 936 8.97 -43.65 -17.06
CA GLU A 936 8.47 -42.42 -17.68
C GLU A 936 7.08 -42.01 -17.14
N ARG A 937 6.41 -42.91 -16.41
CA ARG A 937 5.10 -42.71 -15.78
C ARG A 937 5.19 -42.50 -14.26
N LEU A 938 6.39 -42.58 -13.67
CA LEU A 938 6.59 -42.51 -12.22
C LEU A 938 6.01 -41.23 -11.61
N ASP A 939 6.37 -40.07 -12.16
CA ASP A 939 5.97 -38.76 -11.62
C ASP A 939 4.47 -38.51 -11.78
N ASP A 940 3.88 -38.91 -12.92
CA ASP A 940 2.42 -38.90 -13.16
C ASP A 940 1.68 -39.77 -12.13
N THR A 941 2.17 -41.00 -11.89
CA THR A 941 1.59 -41.93 -10.91
C THR A 941 1.69 -41.38 -9.48
N ILE A 942 2.83 -40.80 -9.09
CA ILE A 942 2.98 -40.15 -7.78
C ILE A 942 2.06 -38.92 -7.67
N ALA A 943 1.96 -38.09 -8.72
CA ALA A 943 1.09 -36.92 -8.76
C ALA A 943 -0.41 -37.29 -8.73
N GLY A 944 -0.78 -38.47 -9.22
CA GLY A 944 -2.10 -39.07 -9.04
C GLY A 944 -2.34 -39.56 -7.61
N LEU A 945 -1.44 -40.40 -7.08
CA LEU A 945 -1.53 -40.98 -5.73
C LEU A 945 -1.59 -39.91 -4.63
N ARG A 946 -0.86 -38.79 -4.78
CA ARG A 946 -0.90 -37.65 -3.85
C ARG A 946 -2.29 -36.99 -3.70
N ARG A 947 -3.21 -37.23 -4.65
CA ARG A 947 -4.59 -36.71 -4.63
C ARG A 947 -5.60 -37.63 -3.93
N HIS A 948 -5.15 -38.71 -3.29
CA HIS A 948 -6.02 -39.55 -2.45
C HIS A 948 -6.66 -38.69 -1.34
N VAL A 949 -7.98 -38.77 -1.18
CA VAL A 949 -8.73 -38.00 -0.18
C VAL A 949 -8.99 -38.89 1.02
N PHE A 950 -8.44 -38.54 2.18
CA PHE A 950 -8.62 -39.32 3.42
C PHE A 950 -9.93 -39.00 4.14
N THR A 951 -10.61 -40.06 4.59
CA THR A 951 -11.82 -40.04 5.42
C THR A 951 -11.43 -40.14 6.90
N LEU A 952 -11.43 -39.01 7.60
CA LEU A 952 -10.83 -38.91 8.95
C LEU A 952 -11.48 -39.83 10.00
N GLU A 953 -12.77 -40.12 9.84
CA GLU A 953 -13.55 -40.96 10.73
C GLU A 953 -13.22 -42.45 10.67
N SER A 954 -12.78 -42.98 9.52
CA SER A 954 -12.93 -44.41 9.23
C SER A 954 -11.78 -45.10 8.48
N GLU A 955 -10.90 -44.40 7.77
CA GLU A 955 -9.79 -45.03 7.04
C GLU A 955 -8.42 -44.78 7.68
N PRO A 956 -7.42 -45.66 7.47
CA PRO A 956 -6.05 -45.43 7.91
C PRO A 956 -5.47 -44.14 7.31
N LEU A 957 -5.04 -43.22 8.17
CA LEU A 957 -4.50 -41.90 7.76
C LEU A 957 -3.04 -41.95 7.29
N ILE A 958 -2.58 -43.15 6.92
CA ILE A 958 -1.29 -43.50 6.33
C ILE A 958 -1.54 -44.56 5.25
N ARG A 959 -1.08 -44.27 4.02
CA ARG A 959 -1.26 -45.10 2.82
C ARG A 959 0.09 -45.33 2.13
N PRO A 960 0.76 -46.46 2.39
CA PRO A 960 1.96 -46.86 1.66
C PRO A 960 1.61 -47.53 0.32
N THR A 961 2.30 -47.10 -0.74
CA THR A 961 2.24 -47.69 -2.08
C THR A 961 3.67 -48.01 -2.54
N LEU A 962 3.93 -49.25 -2.96
CA LEU A 962 5.22 -49.69 -3.47
C LEU A 962 5.18 -49.75 -5.01
N LEU A 963 5.82 -48.79 -5.65
CA LEU A 963 5.93 -48.70 -7.11
C LEU A 963 7.14 -49.51 -7.58
N VAL A 964 6.91 -50.55 -8.38
CA VAL A 964 7.96 -51.41 -8.96
C VAL A 964 8.35 -50.84 -10.32
N LEU A 965 9.61 -50.47 -10.49
CA LEU A 965 10.17 -49.89 -11.72
C LEU A 965 11.06 -50.88 -12.49
N GLY A 966 11.47 -51.96 -11.83
CA GLY A 966 12.33 -53.03 -12.35
C GLY A 966 12.73 -53.97 -11.20
N PRO A 967 13.43 -55.09 -11.49
CA PRO A 967 13.72 -56.13 -10.49
C PRO A 967 14.51 -55.61 -9.28
N ASP A 968 15.43 -54.66 -9.49
CA ASP A 968 16.26 -54.05 -8.45
C ASP A 968 15.94 -52.56 -8.23
N THR A 969 14.76 -52.07 -8.63
CA THR A 969 14.43 -50.64 -8.50
C THR A 969 12.96 -50.42 -8.15
N HIS A 970 12.74 -49.77 -7.00
CA HIS A 970 11.44 -49.59 -6.39
C HIS A 970 11.31 -48.16 -5.84
N VAL A 971 10.08 -47.66 -5.70
CA VAL A 971 9.77 -46.42 -4.95
C VAL A 971 8.65 -46.68 -3.97
N LEU A 972 8.93 -46.56 -2.67
CA LEU A 972 7.86 -46.50 -1.65
C LEU A 972 7.37 -45.06 -1.57
N LEU A 973 6.11 -44.83 -1.94
CA LEU A 973 5.39 -43.61 -1.63
C LEU A 973 4.57 -43.83 -0.36
N VAL A 974 4.91 -43.14 0.72
CA VAL A 974 4.12 -43.11 1.96
C VAL A 974 3.35 -41.79 1.99
N LEU A 975 2.04 -41.85 1.71
CA LEU A 975 1.13 -40.72 1.84
C LEU A 975 0.52 -40.73 3.25
N ILE A 976 0.54 -39.59 3.95
CA ILE A 976 0.07 -39.49 5.34
C ILE A 976 -0.70 -38.17 5.52
N HIS A 977 -1.83 -38.20 6.23
CA HIS A 977 -2.59 -36.98 6.54
C HIS A 977 -1.91 -36.17 7.66
N HIS A 978 -1.82 -34.84 7.50
CA HIS A 978 -1.05 -33.98 8.40
C HIS A 978 -1.57 -33.97 9.86
N MET A 979 -2.80 -34.43 10.13
CA MET A 979 -3.28 -34.60 11.51
C MET A 979 -2.56 -35.69 12.32
N VAL A 980 -1.86 -36.63 11.67
CA VAL A 980 -1.13 -37.73 12.33
C VAL A 980 0.39 -37.68 12.14
N THR A 981 0.93 -36.65 11.48
CA THR A 981 2.37 -36.51 11.22
C THR A 981 2.78 -35.05 11.04
N ASP A 982 4.08 -34.79 11.07
CA ASP A 982 4.70 -33.51 10.69
C ASP A 982 6.05 -33.74 10.00
N HIS A 983 6.72 -32.67 9.56
CA HIS A 983 7.98 -32.79 8.83
C HIS A 983 9.10 -33.45 9.66
N THR A 984 9.07 -33.33 10.99
CA THR A 984 10.02 -34.00 11.90
C THR A 984 9.68 -35.48 12.07
N SER A 985 8.40 -35.83 12.07
CA SER A 985 7.90 -37.21 12.16
C SER A 985 8.38 -38.08 11.00
N PHE A 986 8.60 -37.53 9.81
CA PHE A 986 9.17 -38.31 8.70
C PHE A 986 10.58 -38.84 9.00
N GLY A 987 11.42 -38.10 9.73
CA GLY A 987 12.74 -38.60 10.16
C GLY A 987 12.61 -39.76 11.15
N ILE A 988 11.80 -39.59 12.19
CA ILE A 988 11.55 -40.63 13.21
C ILE A 988 10.94 -41.89 12.59
N LEU A 989 10.00 -41.73 11.65
CA LEU A 989 9.36 -42.82 10.90
C LEU A 989 10.39 -43.57 10.04
N LEU A 990 11.33 -42.85 9.43
CA LEU A 990 12.40 -43.41 8.61
C LEU A 990 13.41 -44.19 9.46
N ASP A 991 13.84 -43.62 10.59
CA ASP A 991 14.78 -44.26 11.54
C ASP A 991 14.20 -45.55 12.13
N ASP A 992 12.95 -45.51 12.62
CA ASP A 992 12.26 -46.71 13.13
C ASP A 992 12.01 -47.73 11.99
N LEU A 993 11.70 -47.30 10.76
CA LEU A 993 11.55 -48.21 9.61
C LEU A 993 12.87 -48.90 9.25
N VAL A 994 14.01 -48.21 9.33
CA VAL A 994 15.35 -48.79 9.14
C VAL A 994 15.64 -49.85 10.20
N VAL A 995 15.36 -49.56 11.47
CA VAL A 995 15.54 -50.50 12.58
C VAL A 995 14.64 -51.74 12.42
N ALA A 996 13.37 -51.54 12.08
CA ALA A 996 12.42 -52.62 11.87
C ALA A 996 12.77 -53.48 10.65
N TYR A 997 13.17 -52.89 9.52
CA TYR A 997 13.54 -53.63 8.31
C TYR A 997 14.75 -54.55 8.55
N ARG A 998 15.82 -54.04 9.19
CA ARG A 998 16.99 -54.85 9.55
C ARG A 998 16.63 -55.99 10.49
N ALA A 999 15.87 -55.71 11.56
CA ALA A 999 15.44 -56.75 12.50
C ALA A 999 14.60 -57.84 11.83
N ARG A 1000 13.66 -57.46 10.95
CA ARG A 1000 12.79 -58.40 10.22
C ARG A 1000 13.55 -59.21 9.16
N ARG A 1001 14.56 -58.62 8.50
CA ARG A 1001 15.46 -59.31 7.57
C ARG A 1001 16.30 -60.38 8.28
N ASP A 1002 16.67 -60.13 9.54
CA ASP A 1002 17.29 -61.11 10.44
C ASP A 1002 16.28 -62.10 11.08
N ALA A 1003 15.05 -62.19 10.56
CA ALA A 1003 13.95 -63.01 11.08
C ALA A 1003 13.57 -62.75 12.56
N ARG A 1004 13.84 -61.55 13.08
CA ARG A 1004 13.56 -61.12 14.46
C ARG A 1004 12.53 -59.98 14.51
N GLY A 1005 11.98 -59.72 15.69
CA GLY A 1005 11.23 -58.48 15.96
C GLY A 1005 12.18 -57.33 16.33
N PRO A 1006 11.83 -56.07 16.03
CA PRO A 1006 12.62 -54.91 16.44
C PRO A 1006 12.72 -54.80 17.97
N GLN A 1007 13.89 -54.41 18.45
CA GLN A 1007 14.16 -54.19 19.87
C GLN A 1007 14.32 -52.69 20.13
N TRP A 1008 13.27 -52.08 20.68
CA TRP A 1008 13.20 -50.65 20.96
C TRP A 1008 12.47 -50.36 22.28
N THR A 1009 12.87 -49.29 22.97
CA THR A 1009 12.10 -48.76 24.10
C THR A 1009 10.86 -48.06 23.57
N ALA A 1010 9.70 -48.23 24.22
CA ALA A 1010 8.48 -47.48 23.88
C ALA A 1010 8.69 -45.97 24.12
N PRO A 1011 8.10 -45.08 23.29
CA PRO A 1011 8.11 -43.64 23.56
C PRO A 1011 7.47 -43.34 24.95
N PRO A 1012 8.08 -42.49 25.79
CA PRO A 1012 7.60 -42.25 27.15
C PRO A 1012 6.31 -41.40 27.21
N VAL A 1013 5.96 -40.76 26.10
CA VAL A 1013 4.64 -40.20 25.79
C VAL A 1013 4.30 -40.46 24.32
N GLN A 1014 3.01 -40.51 23.99
CA GLN A 1014 2.51 -40.59 22.62
C GLN A 1014 1.72 -39.32 22.28
N PHE A 1015 1.32 -39.14 21.01
CA PHE A 1015 0.68 -37.88 20.59
C PHE A 1015 -0.58 -37.51 21.40
N ALA A 1016 -1.40 -38.50 21.76
CA ALA A 1016 -2.61 -38.29 22.56
C ALA A 1016 -2.32 -37.72 23.97
N ASP A 1017 -1.14 -38.00 24.54
CA ASP A 1017 -0.71 -37.44 25.83
C ASP A 1017 -0.32 -35.96 25.69
N TYR A 1018 0.39 -35.60 24.61
CA TYR A 1018 0.70 -34.21 24.29
C TYR A 1018 -0.57 -33.39 23.98
N ALA A 1019 -1.51 -33.94 23.20
CA ALA A 1019 -2.79 -33.30 22.93
C ALA A 1019 -3.58 -33.03 24.22
N ARG A 1020 -3.70 -34.02 25.11
CA ARG A 1020 -4.28 -33.85 26.45
C ARG A 1020 -3.54 -32.79 27.27
N TRP A 1021 -2.21 -32.85 27.35
CA TRP A 1021 -1.41 -31.89 28.12
C TRP A 1021 -1.65 -30.46 27.63
N GLN A 1022 -1.64 -30.22 26.32
CA GLN A 1022 -1.90 -28.91 25.72
C GLN A 1022 -3.30 -28.40 26.10
N ARG A 1023 -4.35 -29.23 25.96
CA ARG A 1023 -5.72 -28.85 26.31
C ARG A 1023 -5.87 -28.57 27.81
N ASN A 1024 -5.40 -29.46 28.69
CA ASN A 1024 -5.43 -29.28 30.13
C ASN A 1024 -4.70 -28.00 30.58
N THR A 1025 -3.60 -27.66 29.90
CA THR A 1025 -2.73 -26.53 30.27
C THR A 1025 -3.29 -25.18 29.85
N PHE A 1026 -4.06 -25.11 28.75
CA PHE A 1026 -4.51 -23.83 28.17
C PHE A 1026 -6.03 -23.62 28.14
N ASP A 1027 -6.87 -24.66 28.23
CA ASP A 1027 -8.33 -24.49 28.34
C ASP A 1027 -8.74 -23.91 29.71
N THR A 1028 -8.07 -24.37 30.77
CA THR A 1028 -8.20 -23.85 32.15
C THR A 1028 -6.81 -23.40 32.61
N PRO A 1029 -6.31 -22.25 32.12
CA PRO A 1029 -4.90 -21.89 32.27
C PRO A 1029 -4.55 -21.52 33.71
N GLY A 1030 -3.59 -22.26 34.28
CA GLY A 1030 -2.91 -21.85 35.51
C GLY A 1030 -1.97 -20.66 35.26
N PRO A 1031 -1.46 -19.99 36.32
CA PRO A 1031 -0.60 -18.80 36.22
C PRO A 1031 0.53 -18.87 35.18
N TRP A 1032 1.27 -19.98 35.06
CA TRP A 1032 2.29 -20.11 34.01
C TRP A 1032 1.69 -20.03 32.59
N ALA A 1033 0.56 -20.70 32.35
CA ALA A 1033 -0.11 -20.70 31.06
C ALA A 1033 -0.79 -19.36 30.76
N LEU A 1034 -1.20 -18.61 31.78
CA LEU A 1034 -1.61 -17.21 31.64
C LEU A 1034 -0.43 -16.34 31.21
N ALA A 1035 0.72 -16.43 31.87
CA ALA A 1035 1.93 -15.66 31.51
C ALA A 1035 2.42 -15.93 30.07
N GLU A 1036 2.32 -17.18 29.58
CA GLU A 1036 2.59 -17.49 28.17
C GLU A 1036 1.59 -16.82 27.22
N LEU A 1037 0.30 -16.78 27.57
CA LEU A 1037 -0.73 -16.10 26.76
C LEU A 1037 -0.57 -14.57 26.81
N ASP A 1038 -0.20 -14.02 27.96
CA ASP A 1038 0.08 -12.59 28.16
C ASP A 1038 1.32 -12.15 27.38
N HIS A 1039 2.39 -12.94 27.35
CA HIS A 1039 3.53 -12.67 26.46
C HIS A 1039 3.12 -12.52 25.00
N TRP A 1040 2.27 -13.43 24.48
CA TRP A 1040 1.80 -13.36 23.10
C TRP A 1040 0.77 -12.25 22.85
N ARG A 1041 0.07 -11.76 23.89
CA ARG A 1041 -0.73 -10.53 23.82
C ARG A 1041 0.17 -9.30 23.70
N ASP A 1042 1.16 -9.16 24.57
CA ASP A 1042 2.07 -8.01 24.61
C ASP A 1042 2.98 -7.93 23.38
N ALA A 1043 3.60 -9.04 22.97
CA ALA A 1043 4.52 -9.09 21.82
C ALA A 1043 3.84 -8.76 20.48
N LEU A 1044 2.52 -8.93 20.41
CA LEU A 1044 1.70 -8.67 19.23
C LEU A 1044 0.73 -7.49 19.42
N ASP A 1045 0.78 -6.77 20.56
CA ASP A 1045 -0.11 -5.62 20.81
C ASP A 1045 0.12 -4.50 19.79
N GLY A 1046 -0.93 -3.77 19.42
CA GLY A 1046 -0.86 -2.78 18.36
C GLY A 1046 -0.36 -3.39 17.05
N LEU A 1047 -0.95 -4.52 16.65
CA LEU A 1047 -0.65 -5.27 15.42
C LEU A 1047 -0.36 -4.35 14.22
N PRO A 1048 0.72 -4.59 13.45
CA PRO A 1048 1.06 -3.77 12.29
C PRO A 1048 -0.03 -3.79 11.21
N ALA A 1049 -0.05 -2.75 10.37
CA ALA A 1049 -0.96 -2.68 9.24
C ALA A 1049 -0.69 -3.80 8.21
N ASP A 1050 -1.76 -4.24 7.51
CA ASP A 1050 -1.71 -5.35 6.55
C ASP A 1050 -0.81 -5.03 5.35
N ILE A 1051 0.37 -5.66 5.33
CA ILE A 1051 1.41 -5.48 4.31
C ILE A 1051 1.02 -6.09 2.95
N SER A 1052 0.99 -5.28 1.88
CA SER A 1052 0.87 -5.83 0.53
C SER A 1052 2.21 -6.33 0.01
N VAL A 1053 2.37 -7.65 -0.02
CA VAL A 1053 3.49 -8.33 -0.72
C VAL A 1053 3.31 -8.35 -2.24
N ALA A 1054 2.11 -8.05 -2.74
CA ALA A 1054 1.83 -7.87 -4.16
C ALA A 1054 1.82 -6.37 -4.46
N ALA A 1055 2.88 -5.87 -5.07
CA ALA A 1055 3.00 -4.47 -5.49
C ALA A 1055 2.25 -4.20 -6.82
N ASP A 1056 2.12 -5.21 -7.68
CA ASP A 1056 1.57 -5.12 -9.04
C ASP A 1056 0.04 -5.32 -9.13
N ARG A 1057 -0.65 -5.59 -8.01
CA ARG A 1057 -2.09 -5.91 -7.99
C ARG A 1057 -2.81 -5.27 -6.82
N ALA A 1058 -3.84 -4.46 -7.12
CA ALA A 1058 -4.72 -3.89 -6.12
C ALA A 1058 -5.42 -4.97 -5.27
N ARG A 1059 -5.60 -4.68 -3.98
CA ARG A 1059 -6.33 -5.54 -3.05
C ARG A 1059 -7.83 -5.51 -3.39
N PRO A 1060 -8.49 -6.65 -3.70
CA PRO A 1060 -9.94 -6.66 -3.83
C PRO A 1060 -10.59 -6.42 -2.44
N PRO A 1061 -11.65 -5.61 -2.33
CA PRO A 1061 -12.29 -5.29 -1.05
C PRO A 1061 -12.93 -6.52 -0.38
N VAL A 1062 -13.21 -7.58 -1.15
CA VAL A 1062 -13.52 -8.92 -0.65
C VAL A 1062 -12.49 -9.89 -1.23
N LEU A 1063 -11.80 -10.65 -0.37
CA LEU A 1063 -10.86 -11.69 -0.79
C LEU A 1063 -11.62 -12.84 -1.48
N GLY A 1064 -11.52 -12.96 -2.81
CA GLY A 1064 -12.22 -13.98 -3.59
C GLY A 1064 -11.47 -15.32 -3.73
N ARG A 1065 -12.24 -16.40 -3.89
CA ARG A 1065 -11.79 -17.81 -3.91
C ARG A 1065 -11.48 -18.36 -5.33
N ARG A 1066 -11.21 -17.49 -6.32
CA ARG A 1066 -10.88 -17.92 -7.69
C ARG A 1066 -9.37 -18.03 -7.89
N GLY A 1067 -8.97 -19.17 -8.44
CA GLY A 1067 -7.78 -19.42 -9.26
C GLY A 1067 -8.23 -20.04 -10.58
N GLU A 1068 -7.36 -20.11 -11.58
CA GLU A 1068 -7.69 -20.62 -12.92
C GLU A 1068 -6.59 -21.57 -13.41
N VAL A 1069 -6.97 -22.79 -13.79
CA VAL A 1069 -6.03 -23.78 -14.34
C VAL A 1069 -5.85 -23.48 -15.82
N VAL A 1070 -4.71 -22.89 -16.17
CA VAL A 1070 -4.30 -22.67 -17.56
C VAL A 1070 -3.45 -23.84 -18.04
N ASP A 1071 -4.11 -24.87 -18.58
CA ASP A 1071 -3.42 -25.94 -19.30
C ASP A 1071 -2.83 -25.39 -20.62
N PHE A 1072 -1.54 -25.59 -20.84
CA PHE A 1072 -0.88 -25.22 -22.11
C PHE A 1072 0.00 -26.34 -22.65
N THR A 1073 -0.22 -26.71 -23.91
CA THR A 1073 0.51 -27.81 -24.56
C THR A 1073 1.78 -27.29 -25.23
N VAL A 1074 2.96 -27.59 -24.66
CA VAL A 1074 4.25 -27.31 -25.32
C VAL A 1074 4.41 -28.22 -26.54
N SER A 1075 4.32 -27.62 -27.72
CA SER A 1075 4.48 -28.30 -29.02
C SER A 1075 5.87 -28.92 -29.17
N ALA A 1076 5.97 -30.00 -29.96
CA ALA A 1076 7.24 -30.69 -30.19
C ALA A 1076 8.33 -29.78 -30.79
N ALA A 1077 7.92 -28.76 -31.56
CA ALA A 1077 8.81 -27.74 -32.14
C ALA A 1077 9.41 -26.74 -31.12
N ARG A 1078 9.19 -26.94 -29.81
CA ARG A 1078 9.93 -26.29 -28.70
C ARG A 1078 10.66 -27.30 -27.81
N ARG A 1079 10.84 -28.54 -28.27
CA ARG A 1079 11.64 -29.60 -27.61
C ARG A 1079 12.87 -30.03 -28.43
N ALA A 1080 13.10 -29.36 -29.55
CA ALA A 1080 14.28 -29.38 -30.39
C ALA A 1080 14.72 -27.92 -30.61
#